data_AF-A0A0V0WWI8-F1
#
_entry.id   AF-A0A0V0WWI8-F1
#
_cell.length_a   1.000
_cell.length_b   1.000
_cell.length_c   1.000
_cell.angle_alpha   90.00
_cell.angle_beta   90.00
_cell.angle_gamma   90.00
#
_symmetry.space_group_name_H-M   'P 1'
#
loop_
_entity.id
_entity.type
_entity.pdbx_description
1 polymer ?
#
loop_
_entity_poly.entity_id
_entity_poly.type
_entity_poly.pdbx_seq_one_letter_code
_entity_poly.pdbx_strand_id
1 'polypeptide(L)'
;MSSAESKIESHKNLSKLSRGEVKCETECRLEQCYYKLTLDFHKFTCDEIDAHTIGAVGCDTVEELSLGLLFGILIEPDRAVGYFRNLITLNQDGMPCVINSLLPLIGETFNKCTESVRKQIVWLFRELVKMNCQGADIVCQLLLRQCSAGDLSCKNVWLAESLVDVFAAQFSWLEKNPSVIGFVIYKFLRLIRDHQADAHRALLEKETNLCVKLLRDHMLQCAVVGRDLVRLLISVGGFAPFKLIFQEMITNPSCFGSSFGGLQQLLQQRTSRRFHASLITCDLENKLKLMLSQVRMNDCQQFLPWLDAHYFAKPEQASLRQDVIRFICTCIYPTNEVINSTIIQRWYFISQLISTCPVPLETIFCKLALYYDWLFFNPDSESVMLLEPAILMARNFLPSQPEQAFSILEFLALTAYEFYPPMRDQMLACVRGSFRKILSDNVLPSMDVFFALPNWDEKAKQKVWNICHDDDDDIPTSVKSHNTETQLTGVDEHDGMESTESSKQCSSEEDWEADKFNHLLGELDPKLRVCVKKLSEVKNESSSSCKAMVDLLMAMFQLEKFDQEQATSLAGCLCMLFKMFFAHRLLPDNLSNFEQQQLLQQQHQQQQDCSDDNLNEPLFMIFRNLCLTPEDDPSRKPLLLLLAKMYEKQQRLGYFFLYFLQYNGSTIKSKTMTPYKDLAKLVGNSLDEMLEQDLKMCARDDYRLFFLLLPHVYKACPEVSLRSTEIIHLVAAYFDGVILYDFLVQMNELELQLFRKDTFPSVLQASLEWSTMEQMCFWNLVSADGVPIEWIQHTIPKLEYPKHVEAMINICLMLGQLKREPGKVLVRQLLSSTENRFAVNGLKKLMVEYENRTADLIAQILCSTVADAGTKGKRHQPKAPSQEQILAHLDHFRCSTSSCDSFFSKEPIQAALNTVRARCSQALRVQFSDLFSISEILDSVRDGRSLRRRSVPASRAKVNDSSDDDAGSYVSAKNAKKRTKQSIVFSDSE
;
A
#
# COMPACT_ATOMS: atom_id res chain seq x y z
N MET A 1 -36.66 -57.87 -11.26
CA MET A 1 -35.34 -57.34 -10.81
C MET A 1 -35.17 -55.87 -11.18
N SER A 2 -35.56 -55.44 -12.39
CA SER A 2 -35.45 -54.04 -12.87
C SER A 2 -36.00 -52.92 -11.97
N SER A 3 -36.92 -53.19 -11.04
CA SER A 3 -37.43 -52.21 -10.06
C SER A 3 -36.53 -51.98 -8.83
N ALA A 4 -35.45 -52.74 -8.69
CA ALA A 4 -34.41 -52.51 -7.68
C ALA A 4 -33.27 -51.65 -8.27
N GLU A 5 -32.85 -51.97 -9.50
CA GLU A 5 -31.78 -51.26 -10.22
C GLU A 5 -32.16 -49.79 -10.47
N SER A 6 -33.40 -49.52 -10.85
CA SER A 6 -33.90 -48.13 -11.03
C SER A 6 -33.95 -47.31 -9.74
N LYS A 7 -33.98 -47.95 -8.55
CA LYS A 7 -33.82 -47.26 -7.26
C LYS A 7 -32.35 -47.00 -6.92
N ILE A 8 -31.45 -47.87 -7.38
CA ILE A 8 -30.01 -47.73 -7.15
C ILE A 8 -29.41 -46.61 -8.01
N GLU A 9 -29.90 -46.39 -9.24
CA GLU A 9 -29.39 -45.31 -10.10
C GLU A 9 -29.73 -43.90 -9.58
N SER A 10 -30.83 -43.71 -8.85
CA SER A 10 -31.13 -42.43 -8.18
C SER A 10 -30.14 -42.02 -7.09
N HIS A 11 -29.28 -42.92 -6.60
CA HIS A 11 -28.33 -42.64 -5.52
C HIS A 11 -26.99 -42.05 -5.97
N LYS A 12 -26.76 -41.81 -7.26
CA LYS A 12 -25.46 -41.36 -7.81
C LYS A 12 -25.17 -39.85 -7.75
N ASN A 13 -26.06 -39.01 -7.20
CA ASN A 13 -25.86 -37.55 -7.12
C ASN A 13 -26.35 -36.93 -5.78
N LEU A 14 -25.91 -37.50 -4.65
CA LEU A 14 -26.23 -37.02 -3.30
C LEU A 14 -25.23 -35.98 -2.75
N SER A 15 -24.86 -34.98 -3.56
CA SER A 15 -24.10 -33.78 -3.15
C SER A 15 -25.00 -32.53 -3.08
N LYS A 16 -26.22 -32.69 -2.53
CA LYS A 16 -27.24 -31.63 -2.52
C LYS A 16 -26.94 -30.47 -1.56
N LEU A 17 -26.41 -30.76 -0.36
CA LEU A 17 -26.01 -29.73 0.62
C LEU A 17 -24.76 -28.97 0.18
N SER A 18 -23.62 -29.67 0.10
CA SER A 18 -22.28 -29.10 -0.03
C SER A 18 -21.52 -29.59 -1.27
N ARG A 19 -20.59 -28.76 -1.75
CA ARG A 19 -19.69 -29.05 -2.86
C ARG A 19 -18.33 -29.49 -2.32
N GLY A 20 -18.17 -30.78 -2.07
CA GLY A 20 -16.91 -31.40 -1.63
C GLY A 20 -17.01 -32.93 -1.55
N GLU A 21 -15.86 -33.61 -1.49
CA GLU A 21 -15.80 -35.08 -1.44
C GLU A 21 -16.04 -35.65 -0.03
N VAL A 22 -15.85 -34.83 1.02
CA VAL A 22 -16.03 -35.21 2.42
C VAL A 22 -17.09 -34.33 3.07
N LYS A 23 -18.19 -34.94 3.51
CA LYS A 23 -19.27 -34.33 4.29
C LYS A 23 -18.88 -34.23 5.77
N CYS A 24 -19.39 -33.25 6.49
CA CYS A 24 -19.24 -33.20 7.95
C CYS A 24 -20.27 -34.12 8.66
N GLU A 25 -20.05 -34.39 9.95
CA GLU A 25 -20.94 -35.24 10.75
C GLU A 25 -22.40 -34.75 10.74
N THR A 26 -22.62 -33.42 10.84
CA THR A 26 -23.96 -32.83 10.75
C THR A 26 -24.60 -33.03 9.38
N GLU A 27 -23.87 -32.83 8.28
CA GLU A 27 -24.39 -33.07 6.92
C GLU A 27 -24.81 -34.55 6.75
N CYS A 28 -24.00 -35.49 7.23
CA CYS A 28 -24.32 -36.92 7.24
C CYS A 28 -25.56 -37.24 8.09
N ARG A 29 -25.66 -36.67 9.31
CA ARG A 29 -26.80 -36.90 10.23
C ARG A 29 -28.11 -36.39 9.62
N LEU A 30 -28.11 -35.18 9.08
CA LEU A 30 -29.28 -34.57 8.43
C LEU A 30 -29.73 -35.39 7.20
N GLU A 31 -28.79 -35.85 6.38
CA GLU A 31 -29.06 -36.68 5.20
C GLU A 31 -29.63 -38.05 5.56
N GLN A 32 -29.12 -38.70 6.62
CA GLN A 32 -29.66 -39.97 7.13
C GLN A 32 -31.10 -39.81 7.65
N CYS A 33 -31.38 -38.73 8.38
CA CYS A 33 -32.73 -38.41 8.84
C CYS A 33 -33.70 -38.15 7.67
N TYR A 34 -33.24 -37.45 6.63
CA TYR A 34 -34.01 -37.25 5.40
C TYR A 34 -34.19 -38.53 4.58
N TYR A 35 -33.24 -39.47 4.62
CA TYR A 35 -33.38 -40.77 3.97
C TYR A 35 -34.44 -41.64 4.67
N LYS A 36 -34.48 -41.67 6.02
CA LYS A 36 -35.60 -42.25 6.78
C LYS A 36 -36.92 -41.63 6.33
N LEU A 37 -37.03 -40.30 6.39
CA LEU A 37 -38.20 -39.53 5.95
C LEU A 37 -38.67 -39.93 4.54
N THR A 38 -37.76 -39.93 3.55
CA THR A 38 -38.08 -40.13 2.13
C THR A 38 -38.41 -41.56 1.72
N LEU A 39 -38.00 -42.58 2.49
CA LEU A 39 -38.35 -43.97 2.20
C LEU A 39 -39.86 -44.22 2.20
N ASP A 40 -40.58 -43.58 3.13
CA ASP A 40 -42.03 -43.73 3.30
C ASP A 40 -42.85 -42.47 2.97
N PHE A 41 -42.21 -41.33 2.67
CA PHE A 41 -42.87 -40.06 2.35
C PHE A 41 -43.92 -40.14 1.24
N HIS A 42 -43.76 -41.07 0.28
CA HIS A 42 -44.75 -41.30 -0.78
C HIS A 42 -46.13 -41.77 -0.29
N LYS A 43 -46.26 -42.15 0.99
CA LYS A 43 -47.53 -42.49 1.65
C LYS A 43 -48.27 -41.27 2.22
N PHE A 44 -47.60 -40.12 2.37
CA PHE A 44 -48.11 -38.95 3.08
C PHE A 44 -48.08 -37.70 2.20
N THR A 45 -49.24 -37.06 2.01
CA THR A 45 -49.31 -35.67 1.55
C THR A 45 -48.71 -34.75 2.61
N CYS A 46 -47.97 -33.71 2.20
CA CYS A 46 -47.21 -32.81 3.10
C CYS A 46 -48.04 -32.00 4.12
N ASP A 47 -49.35 -32.24 4.23
CA ASP A 47 -50.28 -31.34 4.89
C ASP A 47 -50.44 -31.55 6.40
N GLU A 48 -50.37 -32.79 6.88
CA GLU A 48 -50.48 -33.10 8.31
C GLU A 48 -49.45 -34.19 8.67
N ILE A 49 -48.33 -33.76 9.27
CA ILE A 49 -47.33 -34.64 9.92
C ILE A 49 -47.26 -34.21 11.38
N ASP A 50 -47.50 -35.15 12.29
CA ASP A 50 -47.57 -34.93 13.73
C ASP A 50 -46.69 -35.92 14.53
N ALA A 51 -46.75 -35.85 15.86
CA ALA A 51 -45.98 -36.76 16.72
C ALA A 51 -46.45 -38.23 16.66
N HIS A 52 -47.69 -38.50 16.22
CA HIS A 52 -48.18 -39.87 16.00
C HIS A 52 -47.69 -40.45 14.66
N THR A 53 -47.33 -39.58 13.70
CA THR A 53 -46.82 -39.95 12.37
C THR A 53 -45.41 -40.55 12.40
N ILE A 54 -44.62 -40.31 13.46
CA ILE A 54 -43.22 -40.75 13.62
C ILE A 54 -43.02 -42.23 13.23
N GLY A 55 -43.74 -43.14 13.89
CA GLY A 55 -43.62 -44.59 13.69
C GLY A 55 -44.16 -45.10 12.35
N ALA A 56 -44.88 -44.25 11.58
CA ALA A 56 -45.38 -44.58 10.25
C ALA A 56 -44.46 -44.10 9.10
N VAL A 57 -43.42 -43.33 9.44
CA VAL A 57 -42.44 -42.71 8.50
C VAL A 57 -41.01 -43.23 8.75
N GLY A 58 -40.83 -44.20 9.66
CA GLY A 58 -39.55 -44.86 9.89
C GLY A 58 -38.50 -44.03 10.64
N CYS A 59 -38.90 -42.92 11.26
CA CYS A 59 -38.11 -42.18 12.24
C CYS A 59 -38.34 -42.77 13.63
N ASP A 60 -37.30 -42.80 14.46
CA ASP A 60 -37.37 -43.34 15.83
C ASP A 60 -37.72 -42.25 16.87
N THR A 61 -37.55 -40.96 16.54
CA THR A 61 -37.79 -39.82 17.45
C THR A 61 -38.35 -38.59 16.74
N VAL A 62 -38.91 -37.65 17.53
CA VAL A 62 -39.28 -36.29 17.08
C VAL A 62 -38.06 -35.55 16.52
N GLU A 63 -36.88 -35.75 17.13
CA GLU A 63 -35.62 -35.13 16.68
C GLU A 63 -35.27 -35.60 15.27
N GLU A 64 -35.21 -36.91 15.01
CA GLU A 64 -34.90 -37.44 13.66
C GLU A 64 -35.88 -36.93 12.61
N LEU A 65 -37.18 -36.92 12.93
CA LEU A 65 -38.20 -36.39 12.03
C LEU A 65 -37.97 -34.90 11.73
N SER A 66 -37.63 -34.11 12.75
CA SER A 66 -37.36 -32.66 12.62
C SER A 66 -36.07 -32.37 11.86
N LEU A 67 -35.04 -33.20 12.01
CA LEU A 67 -33.79 -33.12 11.24
C LEU A 67 -33.98 -33.51 9.77
N GLY A 68 -34.85 -34.49 9.50
CA GLY A 68 -35.29 -34.81 8.13
C GLY A 68 -36.03 -33.63 7.49
N LEU A 69 -36.99 -33.03 8.21
CA LEU A 69 -37.72 -31.84 7.75
C LEU A 69 -36.77 -30.64 7.49
N LEU A 70 -35.77 -30.41 8.37
CA LEU A 70 -34.74 -29.39 8.18
C LEU A 70 -33.94 -29.62 6.88
N PHE A 71 -33.46 -30.83 6.62
CA PHE A 71 -32.78 -31.13 5.36
C PHE A 71 -33.70 -30.91 4.15
N GLY A 72 -34.97 -31.32 4.25
CA GLY A 72 -35.99 -31.05 3.23
C GLY A 72 -36.16 -29.56 2.92
N ILE A 73 -36.24 -28.70 3.93
CA ILE A 73 -36.25 -27.24 3.79
C ILE A 73 -35.02 -26.74 3.02
N LEU A 74 -33.85 -27.30 3.30
CA LEU A 74 -32.57 -26.86 2.71
C LEU A 74 -32.40 -27.27 1.23
N ILE A 75 -32.98 -28.40 0.81
CA ILE A 75 -32.75 -28.98 -0.53
C ILE A 75 -33.95 -29.02 -1.47
N GLU A 76 -35.19 -28.78 -1.00
CA GLU A 76 -36.41 -28.76 -1.83
C GLU A 76 -37.23 -27.47 -1.58
N PRO A 77 -36.83 -26.32 -2.19
CA PRO A 77 -37.46 -25.01 -1.96
C PRO A 77 -38.98 -25.00 -2.16
N ASP A 78 -39.48 -25.71 -3.19
CA ASP A 78 -40.91 -25.78 -3.53
C ASP A 78 -41.78 -26.41 -2.44
N ARG A 79 -41.17 -27.17 -1.52
CA ARG A 79 -41.84 -27.83 -0.38
C ARG A 79 -41.49 -27.23 0.98
N ALA A 80 -40.53 -26.30 1.04
CA ALA A 80 -39.97 -25.77 2.29
C ALA A 80 -41.04 -25.17 3.22
N VAL A 81 -42.08 -24.52 2.68
CA VAL A 81 -43.21 -23.99 3.45
C VAL A 81 -43.98 -25.10 4.19
N GLY A 82 -44.25 -26.23 3.52
CA GLY A 82 -44.94 -27.38 4.11
C GLY A 82 -44.07 -28.11 5.14
N TYR A 83 -42.78 -28.28 4.83
CA TYR A 83 -41.82 -28.83 5.78
C TYR A 83 -41.69 -27.96 7.05
N PHE A 84 -41.63 -26.63 6.90
CA PHE A 84 -41.54 -25.70 8.03
C PHE A 84 -42.82 -25.67 8.88
N ARG A 85 -44.02 -25.68 8.25
CA ARG A 85 -45.31 -25.85 8.97
C ARG A 85 -45.27 -27.08 9.87
N ASN A 86 -44.86 -28.23 9.34
CA ASN A 86 -44.87 -29.49 10.08
C ASN A 86 -43.80 -29.50 11.19
N LEU A 87 -42.64 -28.88 10.93
CA LEU A 87 -41.55 -28.71 11.89
C LEU A 87 -42.01 -27.85 13.09
N ILE A 88 -42.78 -26.78 12.88
CA ILE A 88 -43.43 -25.99 13.95
C ILE A 88 -44.39 -26.87 14.78
N THR A 89 -45.29 -27.61 14.12
CA THR A 89 -46.29 -28.46 14.80
C THR A 89 -45.64 -29.49 15.74
N LEU A 90 -44.51 -30.05 15.33
CA LEU A 90 -43.74 -31.05 16.09
C LEU A 90 -42.96 -30.47 17.28
N ASN A 91 -42.47 -29.22 17.18
CA ASN A 91 -41.48 -28.64 18.10
C ASN A 91 -42.05 -27.46 18.91
N GLN A 92 -43.01 -27.77 19.79
CA GLN A 92 -43.65 -26.78 20.68
C GLN A 92 -42.70 -26.21 21.76
N ASP A 93 -41.48 -26.76 21.86
CA ASP A 93 -40.39 -26.33 22.73
C ASP A 93 -39.53 -25.19 22.15
N GLY A 94 -39.82 -24.73 20.93
CA GLY A 94 -39.05 -23.68 20.26
C GLY A 94 -37.95 -24.20 19.32
N MET A 95 -38.06 -25.44 18.83
CA MET A 95 -37.17 -26.03 17.82
C MET A 95 -35.67 -26.13 18.18
N PRO A 96 -35.23 -26.40 19.44
CA PRO A 96 -33.80 -26.35 19.81
C PRO A 96 -32.93 -27.33 19.01
N CYS A 97 -33.42 -28.54 18.70
CA CYS A 97 -32.67 -29.52 17.93
C CYS A 97 -32.36 -29.08 16.48
N VAL A 98 -33.30 -28.34 15.88
CA VAL A 98 -33.20 -27.77 14.54
C VAL A 98 -32.25 -26.59 14.53
N ILE A 99 -32.36 -25.68 15.52
CA ILE A 99 -31.41 -24.57 15.70
C ILE A 99 -29.99 -25.12 15.89
N ASN A 100 -29.78 -26.03 16.85
CA ASN A 100 -28.46 -26.60 17.18
C ASN A 100 -27.81 -27.32 15.99
N SER A 101 -28.60 -27.91 15.08
CA SER A 101 -28.10 -28.55 13.86
C SER A 101 -27.85 -27.56 12.72
N LEU A 102 -28.53 -26.41 12.72
CA LEU A 102 -28.31 -25.32 11.77
C LEU A 102 -27.04 -24.51 12.11
N LEU A 103 -26.68 -24.36 13.39
CA LEU A 103 -25.49 -23.60 13.81
C LEU A 103 -24.17 -24.07 13.15
N PRO A 104 -23.75 -25.36 13.21
CA PRO A 104 -22.51 -25.81 12.55
C PRO A 104 -22.60 -25.75 11.03
N LEU A 105 -23.79 -25.95 10.44
CA LEU A 105 -24.00 -25.82 9.00
C LEU A 105 -23.68 -24.39 8.51
N ILE A 106 -24.08 -23.37 9.28
CA ILE A 106 -23.76 -21.96 9.00
C ILE A 106 -22.29 -21.65 9.37
N GLY A 107 -21.80 -22.15 10.50
CA GLY A 107 -20.44 -21.85 10.98
C GLY A 107 -19.33 -22.42 10.10
N GLU A 108 -19.43 -23.69 9.70
CA GLU A 108 -18.31 -24.47 9.17
C GLU A 108 -18.43 -24.82 7.68
N THR A 109 -19.66 -25.01 7.19
CA THR A 109 -19.92 -25.53 5.83
C THR A 109 -20.63 -24.54 4.91
N PHE A 110 -21.07 -23.37 5.39
CA PHE A 110 -21.81 -22.39 4.57
C PHE A 110 -21.11 -22.05 3.25
N ASN A 111 -19.81 -21.77 3.27
CA ASN A 111 -19.05 -21.46 2.05
C ASN A 111 -18.88 -22.64 1.08
N LYS A 112 -19.09 -23.88 1.56
CA LYS A 112 -19.16 -25.11 0.74
C LYS A 112 -20.59 -25.38 0.24
N CYS A 113 -21.62 -24.82 0.87
CA CYS A 113 -23.02 -25.07 0.53
C CYS A 113 -23.40 -24.59 -0.87
N THR A 114 -24.29 -25.33 -1.53
CA THR A 114 -24.85 -24.92 -2.83
C THR A 114 -25.60 -23.58 -2.71
N GLU A 115 -25.78 -22.89 -3.84
CA GLU A 115 -26.48 -21.60 -3.84
C GLU A 115 -27.94 -21.72 -3.40
N SER A 116 -28.63 -22.78 -3.81
CA SER A 116 -29.99 -23.08 -3.34
C SER A 116 -30.03 -23.26 -1.82
N VAL A 117 -29.10 -24.03 -1.25
CA VAL A 117 -29.03 -24.28 0.20
C VAL A 117 -28.75 -22.99 0.96
N ARG A 118 -27.84 -22.13 0.49
CA ARG A 118 -27.60 -20.82 1.13
C ARG A 118 -28.82 -19.90 1.07
N LYS A 119 -29.56 -19.88 -0.05
CA LYS A 119 -30.86 -19.18 -0.15
C LYS A 119 -31.88 -19.73 0.84
N GLN A 120 -31.97 -21.06 0.99
CA GLN A 120 -32.86 -21.71 1.95
C GLN A 120 -32.47 -21.50 3.42
N ILE A 121 -31.18 -21.38 3.74
CA ILE A 121 -30.71 -20.99 5.08
C ILE A 121 -31.20 -19.57 5.43
N VAL A 122 -31.06 -18.60 4.51
CA VAL A 122 -31.50 -17.22 4.73
C VAL A 122 -33.04 -17.11 4.76
N TRP A 123 -33.73 -17.92 3.94
CA TRP A 123 -35.20 -18.07 4.03
C TRP A 123 -35.63 -18.60 5.40
N LEU A 124 -35.04 -19.70 5.87
CA LEU A 124 -35.35 -20.29 7.18
C LEU A 124 -35.07 -19.30 8.33
N PHE A 125 -33.94 -18.58 8.27
CA PHE A 125 -33.65 -17.49 9.21
C PHE A 125 -34.75 -16.41 9.22
N ARG A 126 -35.23 -15.98 8.05
CA ARG A 126 -36.34 -15.01 7.94
C ARG A 126 -37.63 -15.52 8.59
N GLU A 127 -37.97 -16.80 8.42
CA GLU A 127 -39.17 -17.37 9.04
C GLU A 127 -39.02 -17.54 10.57
N LEU A 128 -37.84 -17.95 11.05
CA LEU A 128 -37.51 -17.99 12.49
C LEU A 128 -37.59 -16.59 13.14
N VAL A 129 -37.15 -15.54 12.42
CA VAL A 129 -37.26 -14.13 12.82
C VAL A 129 -38.71 -13.68 12.92
N LYS A 130 -39.56 -13.96 11.92
CA LYS A 130 -41.01 -13.64 11.96
C LYS A 130 -41.70 -14.24 13.18
N MET A 131 -41.34 -15.47 13.55
CA MET A 131 -41.89 -16.18 14.71
C MET A 131 -41.28 -15.73 16.04
N ASN A 132 -40.26 -14.88 16.04
CA ASN A 132 -39.45 -14.53 17.22
C ASN A 132 -38.94 -15.79 17.95
N CYS A 133 -38.42 -16.77 17.18
CA CYS A 133 -37.91 -18.02 17.72
C CYS A 133 -36.69 -17.80 18.61
N GLN A 134 -36.58 -18.57 19.70
CA GLN A 134 -35.37 -18.59 20.52
C GLN A 134 -34.17 -19.13 19.69
N GLY A 135 -32.97 -18.58 19.90
CA GLY A 135 -31.78 -18.93 19.15
C GLY A 135 -31.68 -18.30 17.75
N ALA A 136 -32.71 -17.62 17.25
CA ALA A 136 -32.64 -16.86 15.99
C ALA A 136 -31.61 -15.70 16.07
N ASP A 137 -31.32 -15.20 17.28
CA ASP A 137 -30.25 -14.25 17.58
C ASP A 137 -28.84 -14.86 17.38
N ILE A 138 -28.66 -16.15 17.65
CA ILE A 138 -27.41 -16.88 17.42
C ILE A 138 -27.24 -17.20 15.93
N VAL A 139 -28.33 -17.62 15.27
CA VAL A 139 -28.37 -17.81 13.80
C VAL A 139 -28.02 -16.49 13.08
N CYS A 140 -28.60 -15.37 13.53
CA CYS A 140 -28.26 -14.02 13.06
C CYS A 140 -26.77 -13.72 13.19
N GLN A 141 -26.18 -13.91 14.38
CA GLN A 141 -24.75 -13.68 14.62
C GLN A 141 -23.87 -14.54 13.70
N LEU A 142 -24.19 -15.82 13.49
CA LEU A 142 -23.44 -16.68 12.58
C LEU A 142 -23.57 -16.27 11.10
N LEU A 143 -24.75 -15.80 10.66
CA LEU A 143 -24.93 -15.28 9.30
C LEU A 143 -24.17 -13.97 9.07
N LEU A 144 -24.21 -13.04 10.04
CA LEU A 144 -23.40 -11.82 10.02
C LEU A 144 -21.90 -12.15 9.96
N ARG A 145 -21.45 -13.25 10.60
CA ARG A 145 -20.05 -13.73 10.51
C ARG A 145 -19.68 -14.31 9.15
N GLN A 146 -20.63 -14.71 8.30
CA GLN A 146 -20.34 -15.15 6.92
C GLN A 146 -20.19 -13.97 5.96
N CYS A 147 -20.74 -12.78 6.28
CA CYS A 147 -20.41 -11.55 5.57
C CYS A 147 -18.98 -11.12 5.91
N SER A 148 -18.03 -11.37 5.00
CA SER A 148 -16.64 -10.91 5.13
C SER A 148 -16.51 -9.47 4.64
N ALA A 149 -15.69 -8.68 5.34
CA ALA A 149 -15.21 -7.44 4.77
C ALA A 149 -14.21 -7.70 3.64
N GLY A 150 -14.11 -6.77 2.69
CA GLY A 150 -13.20 -6.83 1.53
C GLY A 150 -13.51 -7.92 0.48
N ASP A 151 -14.57 -8.73 0.66
CA ASP A 151 -15.01 -9.70 -0.36
C ASP A 151 -16.15 -9.11 -1.21
N LEU A 152 -15.80 -8.53 -2.36
CA LEU A 152 -16.78 -8.02 -3.34
C LEU A 152 -17.32 -9.10 -4.28
N SER A 153 -17.20 -10.40 -3.94
CA SER A 153 -17.83 -11.46 -4.71
C SER A 153 -19.35 -11.40 -4.62
N CYS A 154 -20.03 -11.75 -5.71
CA CYS A 154 -21.50 -11.75 -5.78
C CYS A 154 -22.17 -12.62 -4.70
N LYS A 155 -21.43 -13.58 -4.10
CA LYS A 155 -21.89 -14.41 -2.99
C LYS A 155 -21.99 -13.62 -1.67
N ASN A 156 -21.02 -12.77 -1.40
CA ASN A 156 -20.92 -12.00 -0.15
C ASN A 156 -21.84 -10.77 -0.22
N VAL A 157 -21.81 -10.05 -1.35
CA VAL A 157 -22.72 -8.93 -1.65
C VAL A 157 -24.19 -9.36 -1.57
N TRP A 158 -24.56 -10.51 -2.16
CA TRP A 158 -25.91 -11.07 -2.06
C TRP A 158 -26.32 -11.39 -0.60
N LEU A 159 -25.40 -11.90 0.22
CA LEU A 159 -25.70 -12.23 1.60
C LEU A 159 -25.90 -10.96 2.44
N ALA A 160 -25.01 -9.97 2.27
CA ALA A 160 -25.16 -8.66 2.91
C ALA A 160 -26.52 -8.04 2.57
N GLU A 161 -26.87 -7.95 1.29
CA GLU A 161 -28.17 -7.44 0.84
C GLU A 161 -29.35 -8.21 1.43
N SER A 162 -29.31 -9.55 1.36
CA SER A 162 -30.40 -10.39 1.86
C SER A 162 -30.61 -10.26 3.37
N LEU A 163 -29.53 -10.02 4.13
CA LEU A 163 -29.62 -9.78 5.57
C LEU A 163 -30.16 -8.37 5.86
N VAL A 164 -29.72 -7.32 5.16
CA VAL A 164 -30.29 -5.97 5.31
C VAL A 164 -31.79 -5.97 4.98
N ASP A 165 -32.21 -6.66 3.92
CA ASP A 165 -33.62 -6.77 3.54
C ASP A 165 -34.45 -7.51 4.61
N VAL A 166 -33.88 -8.50 5.31
CA VAL A 166 -34.52 -9.13 6.48
C VAL A 166 -34.63 -8.14 7.64
N PHE A 167 -33.57 -7.42 7.99
CA PHE A 167 -33.59 -6.45 9.09
C PHE A 167 -34.49 -5.24 8.84
N ALA A 168 -34.56 -4.75 7.60
CA ALA A 168 -35.48 -3.68 7.21
C ALA A 168 -36.93 -4.17 7.23
N ALA A 169 -37.21 -5.35 6.68
CA ALA A 169 -38.56 -5.91 6.65
C ALA A 169 -39.06 -6.42 8.01
N GLN A 170 -38.17 -6.71 8.97
CA GLN A 170 -38.49 -7.26 10.30
C GLN A 170 -37.87 -6.42 11.42
N PHE A 171 -37.82 -5.10 11.26
CA PHE A 171 -37.18 -4.19 12.22
C PHE A 171 -37.70 -4.34 13.66
N SER A 172 -38.99 -4.63 13.85
CA SER A 172 -39.59 -4.86 15.16
C SER A 172 -39.22 -6.18 15.84
N TRP A 173 -38.47 -7.05 15.16
CA TRP A 173 -37.74 -8.15 15.80
C TRP A 173 -36.43 -7.66 16.45
N LEU A 174 -35.73 -6.67 15.84
CA LEU A 174 -34.54 -6.06 16.46
C LEU A 174 -34.92 -5.28 17.73
N GLU A 175 -36.03 -4.54 17.70
CA GLU A 175 -36.59 -3.84 18.88
C GLU A 175 -36.85 -4.80 20.06
N LYS A 176 -37.33 -6.02 19.78
CA LYS A 176 -37.59 -7.07 20.77
C LYS A 176 -36.33 -7.82 21.22
N ASN A 177 -35.27 -7.81 20.41
CA ASN A 177 -34.03 -8.54 20.63
C ASN A 177 -32.83 -7.56 20.64
N PRO A 178 -32.78 -6.58 21.57
CA PRO A 178 -31.81 -5.47 21.54
C PRO A 178 -30.35 -5.91 21.67
N SER A 179 -30.09 -7.13 22.15
CA SER A 179 -28.76 -7.77 22.13
C SER A 179 -28.19 -7.96 20.71
N VAL A 180 -29.07 -8.07 19.71
CA VAL A 180 -28.69 -8.27 18.30
C VAL A 180 -28.32 -6.96 17.61
N ILE A 181 -28.92 -5.83 18.02
CA ILE A 181 -28.68 -4.50 17.42
C ILE A 181 -27.19 -4.16 17.36
N GLY A 182 -26.45 -4.39 18.47
CA GLY A 182 -25.02 -4.15 18.53
C GLY A 182 -24.20 -4.93 17.49
N PHE A 183 -24.59 -6.16 17.15
CA PHE A 183 -23.92 -6.95 16.11
C PHE A 183 -24.29 -6.49 14.69
N VAL A 184 -25.55 -6.10 14.47
CA VAL A 184 -26.03 -5.60 13.17
C VAL A 184 -25.35 -4.27 12.83
N ILE A 185 -25.35 -3.30 13.75
CA ILE A 185 -24.69 -1.99 13.52
C ILE A 185 -23.19 -2.15 13.32
N TYR A 186 -22.52 -3.02 14.09
CA TYR A 186 -21.09 -3.26 13.98
C TYR A 186 -20.69 -3.95 12.67
N LYS A 187 -21.53 -4.85 12.14
CA LYS A 187 -21.29 -5.46 10.83
C LYS A 187 -21.50 -4.47 9.68
N PHE A 188 -22.63 -3.77 9.64
CA PHE A 188 -22.95 -2.94 8.47
C PHE A 188 -22.19 -1.62 8.41
N LEU A 189 -21.87 -0.97 9.54
CA LEU A 189 -20.94 0.17 9.51
C LEU A 189 -19.55 -0.23 8.98
N ARG A 190 -19.16 -1.51 9.14
CA ARG A 190 -17.90 -2.01 8.59
C ARG A 190 -17.98 -2.31 7.08
N LEU A 191 -19.11 -2.83 6.59
CA LEU A 191 -19.29 -3.20 5.17
C LEU A 191 -19.50 -1.99 4.24
N ILE A 192 -20.17 -0.93 4.72
CA ILE A 192 -20.51 0.28 3.96
C ILE A 192 -19.31 0.89 3.20
N ARG A 193 -18.09 0.81 3.77
CA ARG A 193 -16.88 1.34 3.13
C ARG A 193 -16.39 0.45 1.96
N ASP A 194 -16.62 -0.85 2.02
CA ASP A 194 -16.24 -1.76 0.93
C ASP A 194 -17.22 -1.61 -0.27
N HIS A 195 -18.50 -1.26 -0.02
CA HIS A 195 -19.55 -1.10 -1.04
C HIS A 195 -19.64 0.30 -1.71
N GLN A 196 -18.56 1.08 -1.70
CA GLN A 196 -18.55 2.47 -2.21
C GLN A 196 -18.71 2.63 -3.73
N ALA A 197 -18.42 1.59 -4.53
CA ALA A 197 -18.50 1.67 -5.99
C ALA A 197 -19.96 1.76 -6.50
N ASP A 198 -20.19 2.46 -7.63
CA ASP A 198 -21.52 2.66 -8.21
C ASP A 198 -22.29 1.34 -8.45
N ALA A 199 -21.57 0.26 -8.77
CA ALA A 199 -22.11 -1.09 -8.95
C ALA A 199 -22.80 -1.68 -7.70
N HIS A 200 -22.60 -1.07 -6.53
CA HIS A 200 -23.18 -1.47 -5.25
C HIS A 200 -24.07 -0.38 -4.62
N ARG A 201 -24.37 0.73 -5.32
CA ARG A 201 -25.14 1.87 -4.78
C ARG A 201 -26.46 1.46 -4.10
N ALA A 202 -27.20 0.49 -4.66
CA ALA A 202 -28.45 0.02 -4.08
C ALA A 202 -28.28 -0.71 -2.73
N LEU A 203 -27.19 -1.48 -2.56
CA LEU A 203 -26.86 -2.10 -1.28
C LEU A 203 -26.36 -1.04 -0.29
N LEU A 204 -25.46 -0.17 -0.73
CA LEU A 204 -24.92 0.94 0.06
C LEU A 204 -26.03 1.84 0.63
N GLU A 205 -27.07 2.12 -0.14
CA GLU A 205 -28.27 2.86 0.31
C GLU A 205 -29.05 2.08 1.39
N LYS A 206 -29.33 0.79 1.16
CA LYS A 206 -29.99 -0.08 2.15
C LYS A 206 -29.22 -0.15 3.47
N GLU A 207 -27.91 -0.41 3.40
CA GLU A 207 -27.01 -0.46 4.57
C GLU A 207 -26.96 0.87 5.30
N THR A 208 -26.79 1.98 4.57
CA THR A 208 -26.77 3.33 5.14
C THR A 208 -28.07 3.64 5.87
N ASN A 209 -29.22 3.37 5.25
CA ASN A 209 -30.54 3.61 5.85
C ASN A 209 -30.77 2.76 7.11
N LEU A 210 -30.34 1.49 7.12
CA LEU A 210 -30.41 0.64 8.31
C LEU A 210 -29.52 1.17 9.43
N CYS A 211 -28.25 1.49 9.14
CA CYS A 211 -27.30 1.99 10.13
C CYS A 211 -27.69 3.35 10.70
N VAL A 212 -28.13 4.29 9.86
CA VAL A 212 -28.64 5.61 10.29
C VAL A 212 -29.85 5.44 11.20
N LYS A 213 -30.81 4.57 10.84
CA LYS A 213 -31.99 4.33 11.68
C LYS A 213 -31.62 3.73 13.03
N LEU A 214 -30.76 2.72 13.07
CA LEU A 214 -30.31 2.09 14.33
C LEU A 214 -29.58 3.09 15.25
N LEU A 215 -28.74 3.97 14.69
CA LEU A 215 -28.03 5.00 15.44
C LEU A 215 -28.96 6.11 15.95
N ARG A 216 -30.02 6.47 15.21
CA ARG A 216 -31.01 7.47 15.65
C ARG A 216 -31.98 6.92 16.70
N ASP A 217 -32.59 5.77 16.41
CA ASP A 217 -33.72 5.25 17.18
C ASP A 217 -33.27 4.42 18.40
N HIS A 218 -32.07 3.82 18.33
CA HIS A 218 -31.58 2.81 19.29
C HIS A 218 -30.11 3.03 19.67
N MET A 219 -29.71 4.29 19.90
CA MET A 219 -28.30 4.62 20.17
C MET A 219 -27.73 3.92 21.40
N LEU A 220 -28.52 3.73 22.47
CA LEU A 220 -28.07 3.03 23.68
C LEU A 220 -27.75 1.54 23.41
N GLN A 221 -28.50 0.90 22.52
CA GLN A 221 -28.27 -0.48 22.10
C GLN A 221 -27.07 -0.58 21.13
N CYS A 222 -26.86 0.43 20.29
CA CYS A 222 -25.63 0.55 19.50
C CYS A 222 -24.40 0.79 20.39
N ALA A 223 -24.53 1.62 21.43
CA ALA A 223 -23.47 1.99 22.35
C ALA A 223 -22.90 0.79 23.15
N VAL A 224 -23.62 -0.34 23.25
CA VAL A 224 -23.11 -1.61 23.83
C VAL A 224 -21.82 -2.07 23.13
N VAL A 225 -21.60 -1.69 21.87
CA VAL A 225 -20.34 -1.94 21.14
C VAL A 225 -19.13 -1.25 21.79
N GLY A 226 -19.30 -0.09 22.44
CA GLY A 226 -18.18 0.70 23.00
C GLY A 226 -17.25 1.26 21.92
N ARG A 227 -15.98 1.49 22.28
CA ARG A 227 -15.01 2.31 21.52
C ARG A 227 -14.84 1.94 20.05
N ASP A 228 -14.81 0.67 19.65
CA ASP A 228 -14.69 0.30 18.23
C ASP A 228 -15.89 0.77 17.37
N LEU A 229 -17.04 1.15 17.96
CA LEU A 229 -18.11 1.84 17.24
C LEU A 229 -17.62 3.19 16.68
N VAL A 230 -16.79 3.91 17.45
CA VAL A 230 -16.17 5.16 17.03
C VAL A 230 -15.15 4.91 15.92
N ARG A 231 -14.34 3.84 16.00
CA ARG A 231 -13.43 3.44 14.92
C ARG A 231 -14.19 3.21 13.60
N LEU A 232 -15.32 2.51 13.63
CA LEU A 232 -16.13 2.30 12.43
C LEU A 232 -16.79 3.59 11.94
N LEU A 233 -17.34 4.42 12.82
CA LEU A 233 -17.93 5.72 12.45
C LEU A 233 -16.89 6.67 11.81
N ILE A 234 -15.64 6.68 12.27
CA ILE A 234 -14.53 7.39 11.62
C ILE A 234 -14.31 6.86 10.20
N SER A 235 -14.32 5.53 9.99
CA SER A 235 -14.13 4.93 8.66
C SER A 235 -15.26 5.27 7.65
N VAL A 236 -16.46 5.61 8.14
CA VAL A 236 -17.60 6.09 7.32
C VAL A 236 -17.84 7.61 7.43
N GLY A 237 -16.93 8.37 8.05
CA GLY A 237 -17.10 9.81 8.29
C GLY A 237 -17.12 10.69 7.03
N GLY A 238 -16.74 10.14 5.87
CA GLY A 238 -16.88 10.80 4.57
C GLY A 238 -18.32 10.86 4.04
N PHE A 239 -19.21 9.98 4.50
CA PHE A 239 -20.62 9.99 4.07
C PHE A 239 -21.43 10.99 4.88
N ALA A 240 -22.21 11.85 4.20
CA ALA A 240 -22.96 12.93 4.85
C ALA A 240 -23.87 12.50 6.03
N PRO A 241 -24.64 11.37 5.97
CA PRO A 241 -25.49 10.96 7.09
C PRO A 241 -24.70 10.61 8.36
N PHE A 242 -23.57 9.91 8.22
CA PHE A 242 -22.72 9.56 9.36
C PHE A 242 -21.90 10.74 9.87
N LYS A 243 -21.46 11.64 8.97
CA LYS A 243 -20.82 12.91 9.35
C LYS A 243 -21.71 13.75 10.26
N LEU A 244 -23.00 13.90 9.91
CA LEU A 244 -23.98 14.61 10.74
C LEU A 244 -24.16 13.93 12.10
N ILE A 245 -24.42 12.62 12.12
CA ILE A 245 -24.54 11.83 13.37
C ILE A 245 -23.31 12.03 14.27
N PHE A 246 -22.11 11.96 13.71
CA PHE A 246 -20.86 12.11 14.47
C PHE A 246 -20.68 13.53 15.03
N GLN A 247 -21.06 14.56 14.28
CA GLN A 247 -21.07 15.95 14.75
C GLN A 247 -22.08 16.17 15.88
N GLU A 248 -23.27 15.56 15.79
CA GLU A 248 -24.30 15.63 16.84
C GLU A 248 -23.91 14.83 18.09
N MET A 249 -23.23 13.68 17.94
CA MET A 249 -22.68 12.91 19.08
C MET A 249 -21.65 13.67 19.93
N ILE A 250 -21.08 14.75 19.38
CA ILE A 250 -20.15 15.66 20.05
C ILE A 250 -20.90 16.91 20.55
N THR A 251 -21.69 17.55 19.68
CA THR A 251 -22.28 18.89 19.94
C THR A 251 -23.65 18.88 20.60
N ASN A 252 -24.44 17.81 20.43
CA ASN A 252 -25.76 17.64 21.04
C ASN A 252 -26.09 16.16 21.26
N PRO A 253 -25.36 15.44 22.15
CA PRO A 253 -25.58 14.02 22.37
C PRO A 253 -26.99 13.70 22.90
N SER A 254 -27.67 14.67 23.51
CA SER A 254 -29.03 14.52 24.03
C SER A 254 -30.08 14.16 22.96
N CYS A 255 -29.83 14.47 21.68
CA CYS A 255 -30.75 14.11 20.59
C CYS A 255 -30.83 12.59 20.33
N PHE A 256 -29.87 11.81 20.84
CA PHE A 256 -29.87 10.35 20.81
C PHE A 256 -30.49 9.71 22.09
N GLY A 257 -31.11 10.53 22.94
CA GLY A 257 -31.72 10.14 24.21
C GLY A 257 -30.99 10.73 25.41
N SER A 258 -31.73 11.11 26.44
CA SER A 258 -31.23 11.81 27.63
C SER A 258 -30.25 11.02 28.50
N SER A 259 -30.08 9.71 28.24
CA SER A 259 -29.11 8.84 28.94
C SER A 259 -27.82 8.61 28.15
N PHE A 260 -27.64 9.20 26.96
CA PHE A 260 -26.43 9.08 26.16
C PHE A 260 -25.43 10.21 26.47
N GLY A 261 -24.29 9.85 27.04
CA GLY A 261 -23.19 10.75 27.43
C GLY A 261 -22.25 11.16 26.29
N GLY A 262 -22.67 11.00 25.04
CA GLY A 262 -21.90 11.42 23.86
C GLY A 262 -20.67 10.58 23.55
N LEU A 263 -19.81 11.12 22.68
CA LEU A 263 -18.63 10.42 22.17
C LEU A 263 -17.68 9.92 23.27
N GLN A 264 -17.52 10.69 24.35
CA GLN A 264 -16.66 10.35 25.49
C GLN A 264 -17.08 9.04 26.18
N GLN A 265 -18.39 8.80 26.35
CA GLN A 265 -18.90 7.55 26.92
C GLN A 265 -18.47 6.34 26.09
N LEU A 266 -18.56 6.43 24.76
CA LEU A 266 -18.20 5.34 23.85
C LEU A 266 -16.70 5.05 23.90
N LEU A 267 -15.84 6.07 23.88
CA LEU A 267 -14.38 5.92 23.89
C LEU A 267 -13.88 5.25 25.18
N GLN A 268 -14.41 5.68 26.34
CA GLN A 268 -14.08 5.07 27.61
C GLN A 268 -14.56 3.61 27.68
N GLN A 269 -15.78 3.32 27.20
CA GLN A 269 -16.35 1.97 27.22
C GLN A 269 -15.58 1.00 26.29
N ARG A 270 -14.86 0.04 26.88
CA ARG A 270 -14.14 -1.01 26.14
C ARG A 270 -15.09 -1.89 25.33
N THR A 271 -14.74 -2.14 24.06
CA THR A 271 -15.45 -3.10 23.19
C THR A 271 -15.25 -4.54 23.65
N SER A 272 -16.34 -5.30 23.71
CA SER A 272 -16.31 -6.73 24.02
C SER A 272 -15.72 -7.55 22.86
N ARG A 273 -14.82 -8.49 23.19
CA ARG A 273 -14.16 -9.42 22.22
C ARG A 273 -15.12 -10.22 21.33
N ARG A 274 -16.41 -10.30 21.70
CA ARG A 274 -17.48 -10.90 20.86
C ARG A 274 -17.71 -10.10 19.57
N PHE A 275 -17.59 -8.77 19.62
CA PHE A 275 -17.72 -7.92 18.44
C PHE A 275 -16.51 -8.07 17.50
N HIS A 276 -15.28 -8.05 18.03
CA HIS A 276 -14.09 -8.31 17.21
C HIS A 276 -14.15 -9.68 16.51
N ALA A 277 -14.59 -10.73 17.23
CA ALA A 277 -14.83 -12.05 16.65
C ALA A 277 -15.96 -12.07 15.60
N SER A 278 -16.95 -11.16 15.65
CA SER A 278 -18.07 -11.15 14.69
C SER A 278 -17.69 -10.57 13.31
N LEU A 279 -16.56 -9.86 13.19
CA LEU A 279 -16.02 -9.42 11.91
C LEU A 279 -15.23 -10.52 11.17
N ILE A 280 -14.72 -11.52 11.89
CA ILE A 280 -13.92 -12.63 11.35
C ILE A 280 -14.82 -13.84 11.07
N THR A 281 -14.65 -14.51 9.92
CA THR A 281 -15.36 -15.77 9.62
C THR A 281 -14.88 -16.89 10.55
N CYS A 282 -15.71 -17.89 10.86
CA CYS A 282 -15.30 -18.99 11.75
C CYS A 282 -14.11 -19.79 11.19
N ASP A 283 -14.06 -19.95 9.87
CA ASP A 283 -12.94 -20.52 9.12
C ASP A 283 -11.62 -19.74 9.34
N LEU A 284 -11.63 -18.41 9.16
CA LEU A 284 -10.45 -17.57 9.36
C LEU A 284 -10.05 -17.52 10.85
N GLU A 285 -11.01 -17.46 11.79
CA GLU A 285 -10.74 -17.54 13.23
C GLU A 285 -9.96 -18.82 13.58
N ASN A 286 -10.40 -19.97 13.07
CA ASN A 286 -9.74 -21.25 13.34
C ASN A 286 -8.33 -21.32 12.73
N LYS A 287 -8.14 -20.77 11.52
CA LYS A 287 -6.82 -20.68 10.85
C LYS A 287 -5.86 -19.76 11.60
N LEU A 288 -6.31 -18.59 12.03
CA LEU A 288 -5.50 -17.65 12.82
C LEU A 288 -5.07 -18.26 14.17
N LYS A 289 -5.98 -18.95 14.86
CA LYS A 289 -5.66 -19.70 16.08
C LYS A 289 -4.63 -20.81 15.83
N LEU A 290 -4.79 -21.59 14.76
CA LEU A 290 -3.86 -22.66 14.40
C LEU A 290 -2.44 -22.10 14.15
N MET A 291 -2.32 -21.03 13.36
CA MET A 291 -1.04 -20.39 13.06
C MET A 291 -0.35 -19.85 14.32
N LEU A 292 -1.11 -19.20 15.21
CA LEU A 292 -0.60 -18.56 16.44
C LEU A 292 -0.55 -19.50 17.67
N SER A 293 -0.74 -20.82 17.48
CA SER A 293 -0.60 -21.81 18.56
C SER A 293 0.07 -23.13 18.17
N GLN A 294 0.33 -23.40 16.89
CA GLN A 294 0.94 -24.66 16.42
C GLN A 294 2.00 -24.49 15.32
N VAL A 295 1.92 -23.46 14.48
CA VAL A 295 2.89 -23.26 13.38
C VAL A 295 4.16 -22.59 13.92
N ARG A 296 5.34 -23.11 13.55
CA ARG A 296 6.63 -22.56 13.98
C ARG A 296 7.09 -21.41 13.08
N MET A 297 7.87 -20.49 13.63
CA MET A 297 8.51 -19.37 12.93
C MET A 297 9.31 -19.84 11.69
N ASN A 298 10.02 -20.97 11.77
CA ASN A 298 10.77 -21.50 10.63
C ASN A 298 9.86 -21.93 9.46
N ASP A 299 8.62 -22.32 9.75
CA ASP A 299 7.65 -22.78 8.75
C ASP A 299 6.79 -21.60 8.20
N CYS A 300 6.90 -20.39 8.78
CA CYS A 300 6.01 -19.26 8.48
C CYS A 300 6.04 -18.84 6.99
N GLN A 301 7.16 -19.06 6.31
CA GLN A 301 7.35 -18.76 4.88
C GLN A 301 6.41 -19.57 3.96
N GLN A 302 5.80 -20.65 4.45
CA GLN A 302 4.79 -21.41 3.70
C GLN A 302 3.37 -20.90 3.99
N PHE A 303 3.06 -20.61 5.26
CA PHE A 303 1.70 -20.30 5.69
C PHE A 303 1.30 -18.84 5.50
N LEU A 304 2.22 -17.87 5.63
CA LEU A 304 1.89 -16.45 5.45
C LEU A 304 1.58 -16.10 3.98
N PRO A 305 2.39 -16.48 2.97
CA PRO A 305 2.03 -16.25 1.58
C PRO A 305 0.76 -17.00 1.14
N TRP A 306 0.49 -18.17 1.75
CA TRP A 306 -0.78 -18.87 1.55
C TRP A 306 -1.97 -18.04 2.09
N LEU A 307 -1.84 -17.46 3.29
CA LEU A 307 -2.88 -16.62 3.90
C LEU A 307 -3.11 -15.35 3.06
N ASP A 308 -2.04 -14.67 2.65
CA ASP A 308 -2.11 -13.50 1.78
C ASP A 308 -2.84 -13.85 0.46
N ALA A 309 -2.47 -14.95 -0.19
CA ALA A 309 -3.09 -15.41 -1.43
C ALA A 309 -4.59 -15.75 -1.32
N HIS A 310 -5.11 -16.04 -0.12
CA HIS A 310 -6.52 -16.39 0.10
C HIS A 310 -7.36 -15.23 0.65
N TYR A 311 -6.79 -14.38 1.51
CA TYR A 311 -7.55 -13.36 2.27
C TYR A 311 -7.14 -11.91 2.00
N PHE A 312 -5.99 -11.65 1.39
CA PHE A 312 -5.42 -10.30 1.22
C PHE A 312 -4.83 -10.02 -0.17
N ALA A 313 -5.10 -10.90 -1.14
CA ALA A 313 -4.46 -10.92 -2.46
C ALA A 313 -4.90 -9.76 -3.38
N LYS A 314 -6.07 -9.18 -3.12
CA LYS A 314 -6.62 -8.08 -3.90
C LYS A 314 -6.61 -6.74 -3.13
N PRO A 315 -6.62 -5.58 -3.81
CA PRO A 315 -6.69 -4.28 -3.15
C PRO A 315 -7.93 -4.11 -2.26
N GLU A 316 -9.12 -4.55 -2.67
CA GLU A 316 -10.34 -4.43 -1.86
C GLU A 316 -10.27 -5.26 -0.56
N GLN A 317 -9.49 -6.35 -0.56
CA GLN A 317 -9.28 -7.21 0.61
C GLN A 317 -8.32 -6.58 1.64
N ALA A 318 -7.60 -5.51 1.31
CA ALA A 318 -6.68 -4.86 2.24
C ALA A 318 -7.41 -4.31 3.49
N SER A 319 -8.69 -3.94 3.37
CA SER A 319 -9.47 -3.45 4.51
C SER A 319 -9.64 -4.50 5.62
N LEU A 320 -9.71 -5.79 5.29
CA LEU A 320 -9.86 -6.89 6.26
C LEU A 320 -8.69 -7.00 7.25
N ARG A 321 -7.49 -6.51 6.87
CA ARG A 321 -6.29 -6.54 7.73
C ARG A 321 -6.54 -5.90 9.09
N GLN A 322 -7.23 -4.76 9.16
CA GLN A 322 -7.44 -4.04 10.43
C GLN A 322 -8.29 -4.84 11.42
N ASP A 323 -9.27 -5.61 10.93
CA ASP A 323 -10.18 -6.38 11.77
C ASP A 323 -9.50 -7.67 12.26
N VAL A 324 -8.63 -8.27 11.44
CA VAL A 324 -7.73 -9.35 11.85
C VAL A 324 -6.74 -8.87 12.93
N ILE A 325 -6.22 -7.64 12.82
CA ILE A 325 -5.35 -7.04 13.85
C ILE A 325 -6.11 -6.86 15.16
N ARG A 326 -7.32 -6.28 15.16
CA ARG A 326 -8.16 -6.21 16.38
C ARG A 326 -8.34 -7.61 16.97
N PHE A 327 -8.75 -8.59 16.16
CA PHE A 327 -8.98 -9.97 16.61
C PHE A 327 -7.73 -10.62 17.24
N ILE A 328 -6.54 -10.47 16.65
CA ILE A 328 -5.29 -11.02 17.23
C ILE A 328 -4.95 -10.33 18.55
N CYS A 329 -5.15 -9.00 18.66
CA CYS A 329 -4.93 -8.28 19.91
C CYS A 329 -5.93 -8.65 21.01
N THR A 330 -7.22 -8.79 20.69
CA THR A 330 -8.32 -8.92 21.70
C THR A 330 -8.81 -10.35 21.96
N CYS A 331 -8.57 -11.29 21.05
CA CYS A 331 -9.17 -12.64 21.10
C CYS A 331 -8.14 -13.78 21.19
N ILE A 332 -6.87 -13.55 20.80
CA ILE A 332 -5.80 -14.55 20.88
C ILE A 332 -4.78 -14.10 21.94
N TYR A 333 -4.86 -14.67 23.14
CA TYR A 333 -3.85 -14.51 24.19
C TYR A 333 -3.05 -15.83 24.26
N PRO A 334 -1.77 -15.87 23.87
CA PRO A 334 -0.95 -17.08 23.93
C PRO A 334 -0.71 -17.54 25.38
N THR A 335 -0.45 -18.83 25.58
CA THR A 335 0.02 -19.35 26.88
C THR A 335 1.52 -19.08 27.06
N ASN A 336 2.01 -19.09 28.30
CA ASN A 336 3.44 -18.94 28.58
C ASN A 336 4.31 -19.98 27.84
N GLU A 337 3.77 -21.18 27.58
CA GLU A 337 4.43 -22.20 26.76
C GLU A 337 4.60 -21.73 25.31
N VAL A 338 3.56 -21.18 24.69
CA VAL A 338 3.60 -20.64 23.32
C VAL A 338 4.54 -19.43 23.21
N ILE A 339 4.52 -18.53 24.20
CA ILE A 339 5.39 -17.33 24.25
C ILE A 339 6.88 -17.73 24.31
N ASN A 340 7.23 -18.77 25.08
CA ASN A 340 8.60 -19.25 25.23
C ASN A 340 8.98 -20.34 24.19
N SER A 341 8.20 -20.49 23.11
CA SER A 341 8.41 -21.50 22.08
C SER A 341 8.89 -20.91 20.74
N THR A 342 9.09 -21.79 19.76
CA THR A 342 9.35 -21.40 18.36
C THR A 342 8.07 -21.13 17.54
N ILE A 343 6.88 -21.10 18.15
CA ILE A 343 5.60 -20.79 17.46
C ILE A 343 5.58 -19.34 16.93
N ILE A 344 4.82 -19.08 15.86
CA ILE A 344 4.64 -17.74 15.30
C ILE A 344 4.08 -16.79 16.36
N GLN A 345 4.84 -15.74 16.66
CA GLN A 345 4.49 -14.75 17.67
C GLN A 345 3.58 -13.65 17.11
N ARG A 346 2.65 -13.14 17.94
CA ARG A 346 1.61 -12.18 17.52
C ARG A 346 2.19 -10.89 16.92
N TRP A 347 3.28 -10.36 17.51
CA TRP A 347 3.96 -9.16 17.00
C TRP A 347 4.48 -9.33 15.58
N TYR A 348 5.01 -10.52 15.24
CA TYR A 348 5.56 -10.82 13.92
C TYR A 348 4.44 -10.98 12.90
N PHE A 349 3.37 -11.70 13.25
CA PHE A 349 2.21 -11.85 12.38
C PHE A 349 1.59 -10.50 12.03
N ILE A 350 1.37 -9.62 13.03
CA ILE A 350 0.82 -8.28 12.79
C ILE A 350 1.80 -7.40 12.00
N SER A 351 3.12 -7.53 12.21
CA SER A 351 4.09 -6.75 11.41
C SER A 351 4.03 -7.14 9.94
N GLN A 352 3.88 -8.42 9.61
CA GLN A 352 3.68 -8.86 8.23
C GLN A 352 2.37 -8.32 7.64
N LEU A 353 1.26 -8.31 8.39
CA LEU A 353 0.00 -7.69 7.92
C LEU A 353 0.15 -6.20 7.57
N ILE A 354 0.90 -5.44 8.38
CA ILE A 354 1.12 -4.00 8.19
C ILE A 354 2.11 -3.74 7.04
N SER A 355 3.28 -4.41 7.05
CA SER A 355 4.34 -4.19 6.06
C SER A 355 4.00 -4.71 4.65
N THR A 356 3.07 -5.66 4.51
CA THR A 356 2.57 -6.14 3.20
C THR A 356 1.35 -5.37 2.68
N CYS A 357 0.84 -4.39 3.42
CA CYS A 357 -0.40 -3.70 3.07
C CYS A 357 -0.18 -2.73 1.88
N PRO A 358 -0.79 -2.97 0.71
CA PRO A 358 -0.52 -2.20 -0.51
C PRO A 358 -1.29 -0.87 -0.58
N VAL A 359 -2.18 -0.60 0.39
CA VAL A 359 -3.04 0.59 0.42
C VAL A 359 -2.64 1.45 1.63
N PRO A 360 -2.02 2.64 1.44
CA PRO A 360 -1.52 3.46 2.56
C PRO A 360 -2.58 3.84 3.60
N LEU A 361 -3.83 4.07 3.16
CA LEU A 361 -4.95 4.36 4.05
C LEU A 361 -5.32 3.16 4.96
N GLU A 362 -5.27 1.93 4.43
CA GLU A 362 -5.46 0.74 5.28
C GLU A 362 -4.27 0.54 6.23
N THR A 363 -3.05 0.90 5.83
CA THR A 363 -1.88 0.86 6.72
C THR A 363 -2.07 1.80 7.92
N ILE A 364 -2.69 2.97 7.73
CA ILE A 364 -3.09 3.88 8.81
C ILE A 364 -4.18 3.24 9.69
N PHE A 365 -5.24 2.67 9.10
CA PHE A 365 -6.27 1.97 9.89
C PHE A 365 -5.74 0.74 10.65
N CYS A 366 -4.74 0.04 10.10
CA CYS A 366 -4.07 -1.09 10.75
C CYS A 366 -3.22 -0.63 11.95
N LYS A 367 -2.47 0.47 11.82
CA LYS A 367 -1.76 1.09 12.95
C LYS A 367 -2.74 1.59 14.02
N LEU A 368 -3.85 2.23 13.63
CA LEU A 368 -4.90 2.66 14.55
C LEU A 368 -5.55 1.46 15.27
N ALA A 369 -5.84 0.37 14.57
CA ALA A 369 -6.41 -0.85 15.14
C ALA A 369 -5.47 -1.54 16.16
N LEU A 370 -4.15 -1.52 15.89
CA LEU A 370 -3.12 -2.01 16.80
C LEU A 370 -3.04 -1.19 18.09
N TYR A 371 -3.15 0.14 18.00
CA TYR A 371 -3.03 1.05 19.13
C TYR A 371 -4.36 1.42 19.83
N TYR A 372 -5.50 1.00 19.30
CA TYR A 372 -6.81 1.50 19.73
C TYR A 372 -7.14 1.29 21.22
N ASP A 373 -6.61 0.22 21.83
CA ASP A 373 -6.82 -0.05 23.26
C ASP A 373 -5.85 0.71 24.16
N TRP A 374 -4.67 1.15 23.68
CA TRP A 374 -3.68 1.92 24.46
C TRP A 374 -4.23 3.26 24.93
N LEU A 375 -4.99 3.94 24.05
CA LEU A 375 -5.56 5.28 24.29
C LEU A 375 -6.49 5.32 25.52
N PHE A 376 -7.08 4.18 25.88
CA PHE A 376 -8.02 4.06 26.99
C PHE A 376 -7.80 2.75 27.77
N PHE A 377 -6.52 2.40 27.96
CA PHE A 377 -6.08 1.21 28.69
C PHE A 377 -6.19 1.41 30.21
N ASN A 378 -6.70 0.40 30.91
CA ASN A 378 -6.74 0.38 32.38
C ASN A 378 -5.78 -0.69 32.95
N PRO A 379 -4.65 -0.31 33.60
CA PRO A 379 -3.62 -1.25 34.04
C PRO A 379 -4.03 -2.18 35.19
N ASP A 380 -5.09 -1.82 35.93
CA ASP A 380 -5.58 -2.58 37.09
C ASP A 380 -6.56 -3.70 36.70
N SER A 381 -7.17 -3.62 35.53
CA SER A 381 -8.25 -4.53 35.08
C SER A 381 -8.04 -5.12 33.68
N GLU A 382 -7.09 -4.60 32.90
CA GLU A 382 -6.78 -5.08 31.55
C GLU A 382 -5.41 -5.77 31.48
N SER A 383 -5.32 -6.75 30.58
CA SER A 383 -4.09 -7.54 30.40
C SER A 383 -3.13 -6.85 29.45
N VAL A 384 -1.83 -6.88 29.79
CA VAL A 384 -0.72 -6.46 28.92
C VAL A 384 -0.72 -7.17 27.55
N MET A 385 -1.46 -8.29 27.42
CA MET A 385 -1.74 -8.96 26.14
C MET A 385 -2.43 -8.08 25.08
N LEU A 386 -3.04 -6.95 25.46
CA LEU A 386 -3.52 -5.95 24.49
C LEU A 386 -2.39 -5.08 23.92
N LEU A 387 -1.32 -4.91 24.70
CA LEU A 387 -0.24 -3.96 24.44
C LEU A 387 1.01 -4.63 23.83
N GLU A 388 1.33 -5.86 24.26
CA GLU A 388 2.55 -6.58 23.85
C GLU A 388 2.80 -6.61 22.33
N PRO A 389 1.81 -6.75 21.43
CA PRO A 389 2.13 -6.97 20.01
C PRO A 389 2.75 -5.74 19.36
N ALA A 390 2.40 -4.53 19.83
CA ALA A 390 2.92 -3.28 19.31
C ALA A 390 4.34 -2.99 19.83
N ILE A 391 4.55 -3.11 21.16
CA ILE A 391 5.85 -2.82 21.76
C ILE A 391 6.92 -3.87 21.42
N LEU A 392 6.53 -5.15 21.31
CA LEU A 392 7.42 -6.20 20.82
C LEU A 392 7.72 -6.04 19.33
N MET A 393 6.80 -5.52 18.53
CA MET A 393 7.08 -5.20 17.12
C MET A 393 8.13 -4.09 17.01
N ALA A 394 7.97 -2.98 17.73
CA ALA A 394 8.98 -1.91 17.77
C ALA A 394 10.34 -2.45 18.25
N ARG A 395 10.37 -3.23 19.34
CA ARG A 395 11.58 -3.86 19.89
C ARG A 395 12.30 -4.75 18.87
N ASN A 396 11.56 -5.59 18.13
CA ASN A 396 12.16 -6.55 17.21
C ASN A 396 12.54 -5.96 15.84
N PHE A 397 11.94 -4.82 15.44
CA PHE A 397 12.43 -4.05 14.30
C PHE A 397 13.73 -3.29 14.62
N LEU A 398 13.95 -2.89 15.87
CA LEU A 398 15.08 -2.04 16.25
C LEU A 398 16.48 -2.48 15.75
N PRO A 399 16.86 -3.79 15.76
CA PRO A 399 18.20 -4.22 15.34
C PRO A 399 18.44 -4.22 13.82
N SER A 400 17.39 -4.03 13.00
CA SER A 400 17.45 -4.23 11.54
C SER A 400 16.74 -3.14 10.73
N GLN A 401 15.72 -2.50 11.30
CA GLN A 401 14.82 -1.52 10.67
C GLN A 401 14.39 -0.45 11.71
N PRO A 402 15.35 0.31 12.30
CA PRO A 402 15.07 1.25 13.39
C PRO A 402 14.07 2.36 13.00
N GLU A 403 14.03 2.77 11.74
CA GLU A 403 13.05 3.72 11.21
C GLU A 403 11.60 3.19 11.28
N GLN A 404 11.40 1.88 11.12
CA GLN A 404 10.08 1.27 11.29
C GLN A 404 9.70 1.18 12.77
N ALA A 405 10.66 0.82 13.64
CA ALA A 405 10.46 0.88 15.10
C ALA A 405 10.05 2.29 15.55
N PHE A 406 10.67 3.33 14.99
CA PHE A 406 10.27 4.71 15.22
C PHE A 406 8.87 5.02 14.67
N SER A 407 8.58 4.75 13.39
CA SER A 407 7.28 5.04 12.76
C SER A 407 6.09 4.34 13.45
N ILE A 408 6.38 3.31 14.26
CA ILE A 408 5.42 2.61 15.11
C ILE A 408 5.19 3.40 16.42
N LEU A 409 6.25 3.77 17.14
CA LEU A 409 6.16 4.57 18.38
C LEU A 409 5.69 6.02 18.15
N GLU A 410 6.11 6.67 17.06
CA GLU A 410 5.65 8.01 16.69
C GLU A 410 4.14 8.02 16.40
N PHE A 411 3.63 6.98 15.73
CA PHE A 411 2.20 6.88 15.43
C PHE A 411 1.38 6.82 16.72
N LEU A 412 1.84 6.07 17.74
CA LEU A 412 1.20 6.08 19.06
C LEU A 412 1.23 7.48 19.69
N ALA A 413 2.38 8.16 19.68
CA ALA A 413 2.51 9.50 20.25
C ALA A 413 1.56 10.50 19.57
N LEU A 414 1.61 10.60 18.24
CA LEU A 414 0.74 11.49 17.47
C LEU A 414 -0.74 11.17 17.66
N THR A 415 -1.11 9.88 17.75
CA THR A 415 -2.49 9.47 18.02
C THR A 415 -2.92 9.88 19.43
N ALA A 416 -2.06 9.72 20.45
CA ALA A 416 -2.38 10.10 21.83
C ALA A 416 -2.58 11.61 22.01
N TYR A 417 -1.83 12.44 21.27
CA TYR A 417 -2.01 13.90 21.27
C TYR A 417 -3.26 14.35 20.48
N GLU A 418 -3.51 13.78 19.29
CA GLU A 418 -4.43 14.37 18.30
C GLU A 418 -5.76 13.63 18.10
N PHE A 419 -5.92 12.39 18.57
CA PHE A 419 -7.09 11.57 18.22
C PHE A 419 -8.44 12.17 18.68
N TYR A 420 -8.47 12.80 19.85
CA TYR A 420 -9.63 13.54 20.37
C TYR A 420 -9.17 14.55 21.44
N PRO A 421 -8.86 15.80 21.07
CA PRO A 421 -8.28 16.79 21.99
C PRO A 421 -8.99 16.99 23.34
N PRO A 422 -10.34 16.96 23.44
CA PRO A 422 -11.04 17.07 24.74
C PRO A 422 -10.77 15.94 25.74
N MET A 423 -10.03 14.89 25.34
CA MET A 423 -9.58 13.80 26.23
C MET A 423 -8.06 13.55 26.13
N ARG A 424 -7.30 14.47 25.53
CA ARG A 424 -5.84 14.36 25.30
C ARG A 424 -5.10 13.87 26.55
N ASP A 425 -5.31 14.54 27.68
CA ASP A 425 -4.60 14.23 28.93
C ASP A 425 -4.99 12.86 29.51
N GLN A 426 -6.26 12.46 29.37
CA GLN A 426 -6.70 11.11 29.75
C GLN A 426 -6.04 10.04 28.86
N MET A 427 -5.91 10.28 27.56
CA MET A 427 -5.25 9.34 26.65
C MET A 427 -3.75 9.24 26.91
N LEU A 428 -3.07 10.37 27.15
CA LEU A 428 -1.66 10.40 27.54
C LEU A 428 -1.43 9.65 28.86
N ALA A 429 -2.28 9.83 29.87
CA ALA A 429 -2.22 9.10 31.14
C ALA A 429 -2.44 7.58 30.96
N CYS A 430 -3.37 7.16 30.09
CA CYS A 430 -3.57 5.76 29.73
C CYS A 430 -2.36 5.17 28.98
N VAL A 431 -1.69 5.94 28.12
CA VAL A 431 -0.49 5.51 27.39
C VAL A 431 0.72 5.41 28.33
N ARG A 432 0.97 6.38 29.21
CA ARG A 432 1.98 6.28 30.28
C ARG A 432 1.72 5.08 31.19
N GLY A 433 0.46 4.87 31.59
CA GLY A 433 0.03 3.68 32.33
C GLY A 433 0.27 2.36 31.58
N SER A 434 0.12 2.36 30.25
CA SER A 434 0.43 1.22 29.38
C SER A 434 1.92 0.88 29.40
N PHE A 435 2.81 1.87 29.30
CA PHE A 435 4.26 1.66 29.44
C PHE A 435 4.65 1.15 30.83
N ARG A 436 4.12 1.76 31.91
CA ARG A 436 4.34 1.26 33.28
C ARG A 436 3.88 -0.19 33.46
N LYS A 437 2.81 -0.62 32.78
CA LYS A 437 2.32 -2.01 32.80
C LYS A 437 3.17 -2.98 31.95
N ILE A 438 3.70 -2.53 30.83
CA ILE A 438 4.64 -3.30 29.98
C ILE A 438 5.94 -3.63 30.73
N LEU A 439 6.45 -2.66 31.50
CA LEU A 439 7.68 -2.81 32.29
C LEU A 439 7.43 -3.72 33.51
N SER A 440 6.35 -3.51 34.28
CA SER A 440 6.06 -4.33 35.47
C SER A 440 5.76 -5.79 35.14
N ASP A 441 5.06 -6.06 34.04
CA ASP A 441 4.82 -7.43 33.55
C ASP A 441 6.02 -8.00 32.75
N ASN A 442 7.17 -7.30 32.71
CA ASN A 442 8.44 -7.73 32.09
C ASN A 442 8.37 -8.07 30.58
N VAL A 443 7.38 -7.54 29.85
CA VAL A 443 7.28 -7.65 28.38
C VAL A 443 8.44 -6.92 27.69
N LEU A 444 8.91 -5.83 28.31
CA LEU A 444 10.14 -5.12 27.96
C LEU A 444 10.96 -4.87 29.25
N PRO A 445 12.29 -5.08 29.26
CA PRO A 445 13.09 -4.90 30.47
C PRO A 445 13.42 -3.43 30.79
N SER A 446 13.51 -2.56 29.78
CA SER A 446 13.61 -1.10 29.93
C SER A 446 13.25 -0.41 28.60
N MET A 447 12.79 0.84 28.68
CA MET A 447 12.59 1.70 27.51
C MET A 447 13.93 2.23 26.93
N ASP A 448 15.03 2.19 27.70
CA ASP A 448 16.38 2.62 27.28
C ASP A 448 16.80 2.01 25.94
N VAL A 449 16.34 0.78 25.66
CA VAL A 449 16.63 0.04 24.43
C VAL A 449 16.35 0.87 23.18
N PHE A 450 15.30 1.69 23.18
CA PHE A 450 14.96 2.57 22.06
C PHE A 450 15.84 3.83 22.03
N PHE A 451 16.04 4.48 23.18
CA PHE A 451 16.77 5.75 23.29
C PHE A 451 18.29 5.60 23.13
N ALA A 452 18.84 4.40 23.25
CA ALA A 452 20.26 4.10 23.08
C ALA A 452 20.78 4.20 21.62
N LEU A 453 19.92 4.43 20.62
CA LEU A 453 20.36 4.57 19.23
C LEU A 453 20.85 6.00 18.90
N PRO A 454 22.06 6.15 18.30
CA PRO A 454 22.65 7.47 18.03
C PRO A 454 22.02 8.21 16.84
N ASN A 455 21.32 7.53 15.94
CA ASN A 455 20.82 8.09 14.66
C ASN A 455 19.34 8.53 14.72
N TRP A 456 18.78 8.69 15.91
CA TRP A 456 17.35 8.96 16.12
C TRP A 456 17.15 10.47 16.40
N ASP A 457 16.27 11.16 15.66
CA ASP A 457 16.07 12.62 15.79
C ASP A 457 15.66 13.03 17.21
N GLU A 458 16.22 14.13 17.71
CA GLU A 458 16.07 14.49 19.13
C GLU A 458 14.64 15.01 19.46
N LYS A 459 13.93 15.60 18.50
CA LYS A 459 12.53 16.01 18.69
C LYS A 459 11.60 14.80 18.65
N ALA A 460 11.88 13.84 17.78
CA ALA A 460 11.24 12.53 17.71
C ALA A 460 11.44 11.73 19.01
N LYS A 461 12.68 11.62 19.50
CA LYS A 461 13.00 11.06 20.82
C LYS A 461 12.19 11.74 21.91
N GLN A 462 12.17 13.08 21.96
CA GLN A 462 11.44 13.82 23.01
C GLN A 462 9.93 13.55 22.97
N LYS A 463 9.31 13.48 21.78
CA LYS A 463 7.88 13.10 21.65
C LYS A 463 7.60 11.70 22.22
N VAL A 464 8.48 10.73 21.95
CA VAL A 464 8.33 9.37 22.49
C VAL A 464 8.63 9.35 23.99
N TRP A 465 9.63 10.09 24.47
CA TRP A 465 9.96 10.23 25.89
C TRP A 465 8.77 10.72 26.71
N ASN A 466 8.13 11.81 26.26
CA ASN A 466 7.02 12.48 26.96
C ASN A 466 5.76 11.59 27.11
N ILE A 467 5.59 10.56 26.28
CA ILE A 467 4.48 9.58 26.42
C ILE A 467 4.86 8.33 27.22
N CYS A 468 6.15 8.13 27.52
CA CYS A 468 6.66 6.97 28.27
C CYS A 468 6.85 7.28 29.76
N HIS A 469 7.16 8.54 30.08
CA HIS A 469 7.48 9.02 31.43
C HIS A 469 6.47 10.07 31.89
N ASP A 470 6.35 10.25 33.20
CA ASP A 470 5.55 11.33 33.79
C ASP A 470 6.41 12.61 33.86
N ASP A 471 5.80 13.80 33.93
CA ASP A 471 6.49 15.07 33.60
C ASP A 471 7.55 15.54 34.64
N ASP A 472 7.70 14.81 35.74
CA ASP A 472 8.74 14.98 36.78
C ASP A 472 10.01 14.11 36.55
N ASP A 473 10.02 13.20 35.56
CA ASP A 473 11.16 12.30 35.30
C ASP A 473 12.30 13.02 34.54
N ASP A 474 13.46 13.12 35.19
CA ASP A 474 14.64 13.86 34.69
C ASP A 474 15.22 13.22 33.41
N ILE A 475 15.31 14.01 32.33
CA ILE A 475 15.71 13.52 31.00
C ILE A 475 17.15 12.98 31.02
N PRO A 476 17.40 11.72 30.62
CA PRO A 476 18.72 11.10 30.60
C PRO A 476 19.78 11.94 29.91
N THR A 477 20.98 11.96 30.50
CA THR A 477 22.11 12.80 30.04
C THR A 477 22.61 12.46 28.63
N SER A 478 22.24 11.32 28.07
CA SER A 478 22.48 10.95 26.67
C SER A 478 21.71 11.79 25.65
N VAL A 479 20.59 12.41 26.03
CA VAL A 479 19.80 13.34 25.18
C VAL A 479 20.44 14.73 25.10
N LYS A 480 21.36 15.06 26.03
CA LYS A 480 21.90 16.41 26.22
C LYS A 480 23.36 16.55 25.75
N SER A 481 23.69 16.24 24.49
CA SER A 481 24.85 16.88 23.81
C SER A 481 24.96 16.66 22.30
N HIS A 482 24.92 17.75 21.53
CA HIS A 482 26.09 18.23 20.78
C HIS A 482 25.84 19.62 20.16
N ASN A 483 26.20 20.67 20.90
CA ASN A 483 26.66 21.93 20.34
C ASN A 483 28.03 22.23 20.94
N THR A 484 29.06 22.31 20.11
CA THR A 484 30.43 22.63 20.54
C THR A 484 30.62 24.14 20.58
N GLU A 485 31.02 24.69 21.73
CA GLU A 485 32.08 25.69 21.75
C GLU A 485 32.78 25.78 23.12
N THR A 486 33.88 26.51 23.15
CA THR A 486 35.04 26.28 24.03
C THR A 486 35.07 27.05 25.38
N GLN A 487 35.75 26.41 26.35
CA GLN A 487 36.71 26.99 27.31
C GLN A 487 36.30 27.51 28.73
N LEU A 488 37.07 27.00 29.71
CA LEU A 488 37.68 27.67 30.89
C LEU A 488 36.92 27.89 32.23
N THR A 489 37.20 26.96 33.17
CA THR A 489 37.71 27.18 34.57
C THR A 489 36.98 28.07 35.60
N GLY A 490 36.71 27.49 36.78
CA GLY A 490 36.28 28.14 38.06
C GLY A 490 35.13 27.31 38.67
N VAL A 491 35.30 26.51 39.74
CA VAL A 491 35.57 26.84 41.17
C VAL A 491 34.39 27.55 41.85
N ASP A 492 33.80 26.83 42.83
CA ASP A 492 33.04 27.17 44.07
C ASP A 492 32.67 28.67 44.33
N GLU A 493 31.55 29.04 44.96
CA GLU A 493 30.96 28.53 46.22
C GLU A 493 29.40 28.70 46.32
N HIS A 494 28.85 28.54 47.53
CA HIS A 494 27.49 28.91 47.98
C HIS A 494 27.13 30.39 47.64
N ASP A 495 25.88 30.86 47.61
CA ASP A 495 24.85 30.74 48.68
C ASP A 495 23.46 31.29 48.24
N GLY A 496 22.44 31.20 49.10
CA GLY A 496 21.46 32.30 49.25
C GLY A 496 20.10 32.30 48.51
N MET A 497 19.11 31.65 49.14
CA MET A 497 17.79 32.25 49.51
C MET A 497 16.67 32.54 48.46
N GLU A 498 15.44 32.49 49.00
CA GLU A 498 14.18 33.13 48.58
C GLU A 498 13.39 32.64 47.35
N SER A 499 12.33 31.89 47.67
CA SER A 499 11.19 31.52 46.85
C SER A 499 10.37 32.72 46.34
N THR A 500 9.96 32.67 45.07
CA THR A 500 8.70 33.30 44.62
C THR A 500 7.91 32.31 43.76
N GLU A 501 6.75 31.89 44.25
CA GLU A 501 5.81 31.09 43.46
C GLU A 501 5.29 31.94 42.29
N SER A 502 5.45 31.46 41.06
CA SER A 502 4.73 31.98 39.90
C SER A 502 4.17 30.81 39.09
N SER A 503 2.87 30.57 39.27
CA SER A 503 2.11 29.50 38.65
C SER A 503 2.00 29.69 37.13
N LYS A 504 2.92 29.07 36.39
CA LYS A 504 2.78 28.95 34.92
C LYS A 504 1.72 27.91 34.58
N GLN A 505 0.50 28.38 34.33
CA GLN A 505 -0.51 27.62 33.61
C GLN A 505 0.08 27.16 32.26
N CYS A 506 -0.10 25.89 31.91
CA CYS A 506 0.14 25.42 30.56
C CYS A 506 -1.02 25.93 29.68
N SER A 507 -0.72 26.86 28.77
CA SER A 507 -1.69 27.35 27.79
C SER A 507 -1.89 26.32 26.67
N SER A 508 -3.10 26.26 26.10
CA SER A 508 -3.33 25.38 24.95
C SER A 508 -2.61 25.89 23.71
N GLU A 509 -2.45 25.05 22.69
CA GLU A 509 -1.91 25.50 21.40
C GLU A 509 -2.81 26.56 20.73
N GLU A 510 -4.12 26.54 20.99
CA GLU A 510 -5.04 27.57 20.48
C GLU A 510 -4.85 28.91 21.21
N ASP A 511 -4.67 28.90 22.54
CA ASP A 511 -4.30 30.10 23.31
C ASP A 511 -2.95 30.65 22.84
N TRP A 512 -1.95 29.79 22.66
CA TRP A 512 -0.63 30.19 22.17
C TRP A 512 -0.66 30.72 20.74
N GLU A 513 -1.45 30.12 19.83
CA GLU A 513 -1.60 30.69 18.47
C GLU A 513 -2.38 32.01 18.49
N ALA A 514 -3.38 32.17 19.37
CA ALA A 514 -4.07 33.44 19.56
C ALA A 514 -3.14 34.54 20.10
N ASP A 515 -2.41 34.26 21.18
CA ASP A 515 -1.45 35.19 21.79
C ASP A 515 -0.31 35.55 20.83
N LYS A 516 0.24 34.56 20.12
CA LYS A 516 1.28 34.77 19.10
C LYS A 516 0.78 35.59 17.91
N PHE A 517 -0.44 35.33 17.43
CA PHE A 517 -1.05 36.15 16.39
C PHE A 517 -1.27 37.59 16.88
N ASN A 518 -1.77 37.78 18.11
CA ASN A 518 -1.94 39.10 18.72
C ASN A 518 -0.60 39.83 18.94
N HIS A 519 0.48 39.11 19.27
CA HIS A 519 1.83 39.67 19.41
C HIS A 519 2.37 40.17 18.07
N LEU A 520 2.37 39.34 17.03
CA LEU A 520 2.80 39.70 15.67
C LEU A 520 1.96 40.86 15.11
N LEU A 521 0.65 40.85 15.39
CA LEU A 521 -0.27 41.95 15.05
C LEU A 521 0.01 43.23 15.86
N GLY A 522 0.60 43.10 17.04
CA GLY A 522 1.06 44.18 17.91
C GLY A 522 2.35 44.87 17.44
N GLU A 523 3.17 44.19 16.64
CA GLU A 523 4.41 44.70 16.02
C GLU A 523 4.16 45.48 14.72
N LEU A 524 3.04 45.22 14.04
CA LEU A 524 2.70 45.83 12.76
C LEU A 524 2.31 47.32 12.85
N ASP A 525 2.74 48.12 11.88
CA ASP A 525 2.26 49.49 11.66
C ASP A 525 0.71 49.57 11.73
N PRO A 526 0.14 50.64 12.33
CA PRO A 526 -1.31 50.77 12.48
C PRO A 526 -2.13 50.58 11.19
N LYS A 527 -1.62 50.99 10.01
CA LYS A 527 -2.29 50.78 8.72
C LYS A 527 -2.36 49.29 8.37
N LEU A 528 -1.23 48.57 8.48
CA LEU A 528 -1.16 47.13 8.23
C LEU A 528 -2.02 46.36 9.24
N ARG A 529 -1.95 46.74 10.52
CA ARG A 529 -2.68 46.11 11.63
C ARG A 529 -4.20 46.11 11.39
N VAL A 530 -4.76 47.22 10.93
CA VAL A 530 -6.19 47.32 10.58
C VAL A 530 -6.54 46.42 9.39
N CYS A 531 -5.69 46.39 8.36
CA CYS A 531 -5.93 45.56 7.16
C CYS A 531 -5.80 44.06 7.45
N VAL A 532 -4.86 43.63 8.30
CA VAL A 532 -4.73 42.23 8.74
C VAL A 532 -5.92 41.80 9.61
N LYS A 533 -6.44 42.66 10.50
CA LYS A 533 -7.68 42.36 11.24
C LYS A 533 -8.87 42.16 10.30
N LYS A 534 -9.09 43.10 9.38
CA LYS A 534 -10.14 43.00 8.35
C LYS A 534 -10.02 41.71 7.53
N LEU A 535 -8.81 41.32 7.12
CA LEU A 535 -8.57 40.06 6.42
C LEU A 535 -8.88 38.83 7.29
N SER A 536 -8.61 38.89 8.60
CA SER A 536 -8.89 37.81 9.55
C SER A 536 -10.37 37.60 9.87
N GLU A 537 -11.21 38.62 9.62
CA GLU A 537 -12.66 38.60 9.84
C GLU A 537 -13.42 38.02 8.63
N VAL A 538 -12.89 38.16 7.42
CA VAL A 538 -13.57 37.87 6.13
C VAL A 538 -13.28 36.43 5.62
N LYS A 539 -12.98 35.49 6.52
CA LYS A 539 -12.42 34.16 6.20
C LYS A 539 -13.22 33.24 5.27
N ASN A 540 -14.50 33.54 5.00
CA ASN A 540 -15.41 32.64 4.27
C ASN A 540 -15.88 33.14 2.89
N GLU A 541 -15.39 34.29 2.41
CA GLU A 541 -15.77 34.87 1.12
C GLU A 541 -14.53 35.17 0.27
N SER A 542 -14.32 34.44 -0.83
CA SER A 542 -13.12 34.55 -1.69
C SER A 542 -12.95 35.94 -2.32
N SER A 543 -14.02 36.51 -2.89
CA SER A 543 -14.00 37.86 -3.47
C SER A 543 -13.71 38.94 -2.42
N SER A 544 -14.38 38.88 -1.26
CA SER A 544 -14.24 39.87 -0.19
C SER A 544 -12.88 39.79 0.51
N SER A 545 -12.32 38.58 0.68
CA SER A 545 -10.98 38.37 1.24
C SER A 545 -9.86 38.73 0.25
N CYS A 546 -10.03 38.46 -1.05
CA CYS A 546 -9.13 38.96 -2.08
C CYS A 546 -9.08 40.50 -2.08
N LYS A 547 -10.23 41.16 -1.96
CA LYS A 547 -10.29 42.62 -1.82
C LYS A 547 -9.58 43.11 -0.55
N ALA A 548 -9.79 42.44 0.59
CA ALA A 548 -9.07 42.76 1.83
C ALA A 548 -7.55 42.57 1.72
N MET A 549 -7.07 41.60 0.92
CA MET A 549 -5.65 41.47 0.59
C MET A 549 -5.14 42.61 -0.32
N VAL A 550 -5.91 43.02 -1.33
CA VAL A 550 -5.52 44.17 -2.16
C VAL A 550 -5.46 45.47 -1.34
N ASP A 551 -6.39 45.67 -0.41
CA ASP A 551 -6.34 46.78 0.56
C ASP A 551 -5.06 46.71 1.43
N LEU A 552 -4.67 45.51 1.90
CA LEU A 552 -3.46 45.27 2.69
C LEU A 552 -2.17 45.54 1.90
N LEU A 553 -2.09 45.10 0.63
CA LEU A 553 -0.95 45.37 -0.24
C LEU A 553 -0.84 46.88 -0.56
N MET A 554 -1.96 47.56 -0.79
CA MET A 554 -1.99 49.02 -0.94
C MET A 554 -1.52 49.73 0.34
N ALA A 555 -1.91 49.26 1.53
CA ALA A 555 -1.43 49.80 2.79
C ALA A 555 0.08 49.61 2.97
N MET A 556 0.63 48.46 2.56
CA MET A 556 2.08 48.17 2.56
C MET A 556 2.87 49.11 1.64
N PHE A 557 2.36 49.42 0.44
CA PHE A 557 3.00 50.38 -0.47
C PHE A 557 2.89 51.85 0.00
N GLN A 558 2.00 52.15 0.96
CA GLN A 558 1.82 53.49 1.56
C GLN A 558 2.59 53.67 2.88
N LEU A 559 3.57 52.80 3.18
CA LEU A 559 4.51 52.99 4.28
C LEU A 559 5.75 53.75 3.81
N GLU A 560 6.24 54.68 4.63
CA GLU A 560 7.49 55.41 4.35
C GLU A 560 8.72 54.48 4.38
N LYS A 561 8.62 53.36 5.10
CA LYS A 561 9.61 52.29 5.16
C LYS A 561 8.91 50.96 5.47
N PHE A 562 9.12 49.96 4.61
CA PHE A 562 8.76 48.56 4.87
C PHE A 562 10.05 47.75 4.84
N ASP A 563 10.45 47.23 6.00
CA ASP A 563 11.76 46.60 6.23
C ASP A 563 11.60 45.17 6.76
N GLN A 564 12.72 44.54 7.17
CA GLN A 564 12.72 43.13 7.57
C GLN A 564 11.86 42.85 8.80
N GLU A 565 11.71 43.80 9.72
CA GLU A 565 10.88 43.62 10.93
C GLU A 565 9.41 43.59 10.54
N GLN A 566 8.92 44.64 9.86
CA GLN A 566 7.54 44.71 9.38
C GLN A 566 7.19 43.55 8.43
N ALA A 567 8.11 43.15 7.56
CA ALA A 567 7.92 41.98 6.69
C ALA A 567 7.87 40.66 7.46
N THR A 568 8.66 40.49 8.53
CA THR A 568 8.69 39.26 9.33
C THR A 568 7.40 39.10 10.15
N SER A 569 6.91 40.18 10.77
CA SER A 569 5.65 40.16 11.52
C SER A 569 4.45 39.98 10.59
N LEU A 570 4.44 40.65 9.42
CA LEU A 570 3.36 40.52 8.43
C LEU A 570 3.31 39.11 7.84
N ALA A 571 4.47 38.55 7.48
CA ALA A 571 4.57 37.17 7.03
C ALA A 571 4.11 36.17 8.10
N GLY A 572 4.42 36.42 9.38
CA GLY A 572 3.92 35.63 10.51
C GLY A 572 2.39 35.61 10.55
N CYS A 573 1.76 36.78 10.57
CA CYS A 573 0.30 36.91 10.53
C CYS A 573 -0.33 36.21 9.31
N LEU A 574 0.22 36.42 8.11
CA LEU A 574 -0.33 35.82 6.89
C LEU A 574 -0.16 34.29 6.84
N CYS A 575 0.99 33.75 7.28
CA CYS A 575 1.18 32.29 7.35
C CYS A 575 0.23 31.62 8.36
N MET A 576 -0.12 32.30 9.45
CA MET A 576 -1.11 31.82 10.42
C MET A 576 -2.55 31.91 9.87
N LEU A 577 -2.91 33.00 9.19
CA LEU A 577 -4.22 33.12 8.54
C LEU A 577 -4.42 32.09 7.41
N PHE A 578 -3.38 31.76 6.66
CA PHE A 578 -3.41 30.78 5.57
C PHE A 578 -3.02 29.35 6.00
N LYS A 579 -2.87 29.07 7.31
CA LYS A 579 -2.51 27.74 7.85
C LYS A 579 -3.38 26.61 7.28
N MET A 580 -4.69 26.84 7.18
CA MET A 580 -5.64 25.89 6.58
C MET A 580 -5.50 25.80 5.05
N PHE A 581 -5.32 26.93 4.35
CA PHE A 581 -5.15 26.95 2.89
C PHE A 581 -3.90 26.17 2.46
N PHE A 582 -2.78 26.33 3.16
CA PHE A 582 -1.57 25.52 2.97
C PHE A 582 -1.72 24.06 3.40
N ALA A 583 -2.82 23.66 4.04
CA ALA A 583 -3.12 22.26 4.39
C ALA A 583 -4.08 21.57 3.41
N HIS A 584 -4.73 22.32 2.52
CA HIS A 584 -5.59 21.79 1.47
C HIS A 584 -4.80 21.44 0.20
N ARG A 585 -5.34 20.50 -0.59
CA ARG A 585 -4.85 20.19 -1.94
C ARG A 585 -5.38 21.22 -2.94
N LEU A 586 -4.55 21.56 -3.92
CA LEU A 586 -4.90 22.51 -4.97
C LEU A 586 -5.69 21.86 -6.12
N LEU A 587 -5.63 20.54 -6.27
CA LEU A 587 -6.37 19.79 -7.28
C LEU A 587 -7.55 19.04 -6.64
N PRO A 588 -8.78 19.13 -7.18
CA PRO A 588 -9.89 18.27 -6.76
C PRO A 588 -9.63 16.79 -7.09
N ASP A 589 -9.89 15.89 -6.14
CA ASP A 589 -9.55 14.46 -6.24
C ASP A 589 -10.25 13.70 -7.41
N ASN A 590 -11.32 14.27 -7.95
CA ASN A 590 -12.25 13.63 -8.90
C ASN A 590 -11.78 13.60 -10.37
N LEU A 591 -10.61 14.15 -10.71
CA LEU A 591 -10.10 14.25 -12.08
C LEU A 591 -8.72 13.62 -12.24
N SER A 592 -8.45 13.04 -13.40
CA SER A 592 -7.08 12.71 -13.85
C SER A 592 -6.31 13.98 -14.26
N ASN A 593 -4.97 13.88 -14.29
CA ASN A 593 -4.12 14.98 -14.76
C ASN A 593 -4.44 15.34 -16.21
N PHE A 594 -4.73 14.35 -17.06
CA PHE A 594 -5.15 14.55 -18.45
C PHE A 594 -6.50 15.28 -18.58
N GLU A 595 -7.55 14.83 -17.87
CA GLU A 595 -8.87 15.52 -17.90
C GLU A 595 -8.77 16.95 -17.38
N GLN A 596 -8.01 17.15 -16.29
CA GLN A 596 -7.79 18.46 -15.71
C GLN A 596 -7.04 19.38 -16.70
N GLN A 597 -6.01 18.87 -17.37
CA GLN A 597 -5.29 19.60 -18.42
C GLN A 597 -6.17 19.89 -19.65
N GLN A 598 -7.07 18.98 -20.04
CA GLN A 598 -8.05 19.24 -21.10
C GLN A 598 -9.06 20.32 -20.72
N LEU A 599 -9.63 20.27 -19.51
CA LEU A 599 -10.56 21.29 -19.01
C LEU A 599 -9.91 22.68 -19.05
N LEU A 600 -8.64 22.78 -18.63
CA LEU A 600 -7.85 24.01 -18.66
C LEU A 600 -7.58 24.50 -20.09
N GLN A 601 -7.30 23.59 -21.05
CA GLN A 601 -7.16 23.95 -22.47
C GLN A 601 -8.49 24.39 -23.10
N GLN A 602 -9.60 23.77 -22.73
CA GLN A 602 -10.94 24.13 -23.22
C GLN A 602 -11.38 25.49 -22.66
N GLN A 603 -11.12 25.77 -21.37
CA GLN A 603 -11.33 27.09 -20.76
C GLN A 603 -10.50 28.17 -21.48
N HIS A 604 -9.21 27.90 -21.75
CA HIS A 604 -8.33 28.79 -22.53
C HIS A 604 -8.82 29.09 -23.96
N GLN A 605 -9.68 28.25 -24.54
CA GLN A 605 -10.24 28.48 -25.89
C GLN A 605 -11.57 29.24 -25.88
N GLN A 606 -12.30 29.30 -24.77
CA GLN A 606 -13.71 29.73 -24.78
C GLN A 606 -13.97 31.17 -24.33
N GLN A 607 -13.13 31.82 -23.53
CA GLN A 607 -13.39 33.22 -23.14
C GLN A 607 -12.17 34.04 -22.74
N GLN A 608 -12.25 35.34 -23.07
CA GLN A 608 -11.27 36.38 -22.72
C GLN A 608 -11.76 37.28 -21.55
N ASP A 609 -12.96 36.99 -21.02
CA ASP A 609 -13.69 37.84 -20.04
C ASP A 609 -14.32 37.05 -18.86
N CYS A 610 -14.00 35.76 -18.69
CA CYS A 610 -14.43 35.00 -17.50
C CYS A 610 -13.30 35.00 -16.45
N SER A 611 -13.62 35.29 -15.19
CA SER A 611 -12.63 35.30 -14.10
C SER A 611 -12.29 33.88 -13.62
N ASP A 612 -11.00 33.56 -13.50
CA ASP A 612 -10.51 32.28 -12.97
C ASP A 612 -10.87 32.11 -11.48
N ASP A 613 -12.04 31.53 -11.17
CA ASP A 613 -12.46 31.32 -9.78
C ASP A 613 -11.48 30.44 -8.98
N ASN A 614 -10.83 29.48 -9.62
CA ASN A 614 -9.78 28.64 -9.02
C ASN A 614 -8.48 29.42 -8.66
N LEU A 615 -8.34 30.69 -9.07
CA LEU A 615 -7.19 31.55 -8.75
C LEU A 615 -7.59 32.83 -8.01
N ASN A 616 -8.84 32.94 -7.55
CA ASN A 616 -9.37 34.07 -6.78
C ASN A 616 -9.20 33.84 -5.27
N GLU A 617 -7.96 33.55 -4.85
CA GLU A 617 -7.56 33.34 -3.46
C GLU A 617 -6.62 34.44 -2.94
N PRO A 618 -6.71 34.87 -1.66
CA PRO A 618 -5.91 35.98 -1.13
C PRO A 618 -4.40 35.81 -1.30
N LEU A 619 -3.87 34.59 -1.10
CA LEU A 619 -2.43 34.32 -1.29
C LEU A 619 -1.99 34.63 -2.73
N PHE A 620 -2.80 34.21 -3.70
CA PHE A 620 -2.51 34.39 -5.12
C PHE A 620 -2.58 35.86 -5.56
N MET A 621 -3.23 36.75 -4.79
CA MET A 621 -3.15 38.20 -5.06
C MET A 621 -1.73 38.74 -4.85
N ILE A 622 -0.96 38.19 -3.90
CA ILE A 622 0.44 38.60 -3.68
C ILE A 622 1.30 38.18 -4.89
N PHE A 623 1.15 36.94 -5.34
CA PHE A 623 1.82 36.44 -6.55
C PHE A 623 1.41 37.24 -7.81
N ARG A 624 0.11 37.51 -7.99
CA ARG A 624 -0.44 38.26 -9.13
C ARG A 624 0.15 39.68 -9.20
N ASN A 625 0.24 40.38 -8.07
CA ASN A 625 0.89 41.70 -8.03
C ASN A 625 2.39 41.59 -8.37
N LEU A 626 3.14 40.65 -7.77
CA LEU A 626 4.57 40.49 -8.06
C LEU A 626 4.86 40.13 -9.53
N CYS A 627 3.97 39.41 -10.19
CA CYS A 627 4.11 39.06 -11.60
C CYS A 627 3.71 40.20 -12.55
N LEU A 628 2.88 41.14 -12.11
CA LEU A 628 2.48 42.34 -12.88
C LEU A 628 3.42 43.54 -12.66
N THR A 629 4.07 43.65 -11.49
CA THR A 629 5.03 44.72 -11.17
C THR A 629 6.35 44.54 -11.94
N PRO A 630 6.78 45.52 -12.77
CA PRO A 630 8.01 45.44 -13.56
C PRO A 630 9.29 45.19 -12.73
N GLU A 631 10.31 44.59 -13.34
CA GLU A 631 11.56 44.18 -12.65
C GLU A 631 12.32 45.37 -12.03
N ASP A 632 12.28 46.55 -12.66
CA ASP A 632 12.91 47.79 -12.17
C ASP A 632 12.07 48.58 -11.14
N ASP A 633 10.81 48.21 -10.90
CA ASP A 633 9.89 49.01 -10.09
C ASP A 633 10.20 48.89 -8.58
N PRO A 634 10.31 50.00 -7.82
CA PRO A 634 10.63 49.95 -6.40
C PRO A 634 9.59 49.18 -5.54
N SER A 635 8.32 49.12 -5.97
CA SER A 635 7.26 48.35 -5.29
C SER A 635 7.47 46.83 -5.36
N ARG A 636 8.31 46.34 -6.28
CA ARG A 636 8.70 44.92 -6.37
C ARG A 636 9.44 44.43 -5.12
N LYS A 637 10.22 45.31 -4.47
CA LYS A 637 11.08 44.96 -3.34
C LYS A 637 10.27 44.59 -2.08
N PRO A 638 9.27 45.37 -1.62
CA PRO A 638 8.35 44.94 -0.57
C PRO A 638 7.67 43.59 -0.83
N LEU A 639 7.19 43.34 -2.05
CA LEU A 639 6.53 42.07 -2.41
C LEU A 639 7.48 40.88 -2.30
N LEU A 640 8.69 40.98 -2.86
CA LEU A 640 9.70 39.93 -2.75
C LEU A 640 10.12 39.69 -1.30
N LEU A 641 10.33 40.76 -0.51
CA LEU A 641 10.71 40.65 0.90
C LEU A 641 9.62 39.98 1.74
N LEU A 642 8.35 40.31 1.51
CA LEU A 642 7.22 39.65 2.16
C LEU A 642 7.16 38.16 1.81
N LEU A 643 7.28 37.80 0.53
CA LEU A 643 7.27 36.40 0.11
C LEU A 643 8.48 35.62 0.63
N ALA A 644 9.67 36.22 0.72
CA ALA A 644 10.84 35.58 1.32
C ALA A 644 10.60 35.30 2.82
N LYS A 645 10.06 36.27 3.57
CA LYS A 645 9.70 36.09 4.98
C LYS A 645 8.50 35.14 5.20
N MET A 646 7.66 34.93 4.19
CA MET A 646 6.65 33.87 4.21
C MET A 646 7.26 32.49 3.90
N TYR A 647 8.17 32.38 2.94
CA TYR A 647 8.87 31.12 2.60
C TYR A 647 9.70 30.59 3.79
N GLU A 648 10.42 31.48 4.49
CA GLU A 648 11.12 31.18 5.76
C GLU A 648 10.21 30.54 6.83
N LYS A 649 8.91 30.79 6.79
CA LYS A 649 7.92 30.30 7.77
C LYS A 649 7.04 29.17 7.24
N GLN A 650 6.89 29.06 5.92
CA GLN A 650 6.02 28.11 5.24
C GLN A 650 6.58 27.76 3.85
N GLN A 651 7.28 26.63 3.79
CA GLN A 651 7.95 26.17 2.56
C GLN A 651 6.96 25.76 1.46
N ARG A 652 5.72 25.35 1.78
CA ARG A 652 4.68 25.05 0.77
C ARG A 652 4.38 26.25 -0.16
N LEU A 653 4.70 27.47 0.26
CA LEU A 653 4.58 28.68 -0.56
C LEU A 653 5.27 28.55 -1.92
N GLY A 654 6.42 27.86 -2.00
CA GLY A 654 7.21 27.79 -3.22
C GLY A 654 6.54 26.99 -4.34
N TYR A 655 6.08 25.76 -4.07
CA TYR A 655 5.31 25.01 -5.09
C TYR A 655 3.90 25.58 -5.33
N PHE A 656 3.28 26.25 -4.35
CA PHE A 656 2.08 27.06 -4.59
C PHE A 656 2.35 28.23 -5.58
N PHE A 657 3.57 28.79 -5.58
CA PHE A 657 3.98 29.82 -6.53
C PHE A 657 4.30 29.23 -7.91
N LEU A 658 4.94 28.05 -7.98
CA LEU A 658 5.12 27.30 -9.24
C LEU A 658 3.77 27.02 -9.92
N TYR A 659 2.75 26.60 -9.14
CA TYR A 659 1.39 26.42 -9.62
C TYR A 659 0.81 27.73 -10.18
N PHE A 660 0.86 28.82 -9.41
CA PHE A 660 0.36 30.12 -9.88
C PHE A 660 1.04 30.56 -11.20
N LEU A 661 2.35 30.37 -11.34
CA LEU A 661 3.13 30.74 -12.53
C LEU A 661 2.77 29.89 -13.76
N GLN A 662 2.49 28.59 -13.59
CA GLN A 662 2.03 27.74 -14.69
C GLN A 662 0.70 28.24 -15.30
N TYR A 663 -0.21 28.74 -14.46
CA TYR A 663 -1.58 29.05 -14.87
C TYR A 663 -1.75 30.51 -15.32
N ASN A 664 -1.16 31.49 -14.62
CA ASN A 664 -1.26 32.92 -15.01
C ASN A 664 -0.27 33.36 -16.10
N GLY A 665 0.58 32.45 -16.60
CA GLY A 665 1.59 32.74 -17.62
C GLY A 665 1.04 33.16 -19.00
N SER A 666 -0.25 32.92 -19.26
CA SER A 666 -0.98 33.42 -20.45
C SER A 666 -1.40 34.89 -20.27
N THR A 667 -2.09 35.20 -19.17
CA THR A 667 -2.62 36.54 -18.85
C THR A 667 -1.54 37.61 -18.71
N ILE A 668 -0.42 37.26 -18.07
CA ILE A 668 0.63 38.20 -17.67
C ILE A 668 1.63 38.49 -18.82
N LYS A 669 1.46 37.86 -19.99
CA LYS A 669 2.34 37.96 -21.19
C LYS A 669 3.82 37.60 -20.99
N SER A 670 4.23 37.25 -19.78
CA SER A 670 5.62 36.88 -19.47
C SER A 670 5.70 35.40 -19.13
N LYS A 671 6.30 34.60 -20.03
CA LYS A 671 6.68 33.19 -19.77
C LYS A 671 7.90 33.06 -18.86
N THR A 672 8.12 34.02 -17.96
CA THR A 672 9.36 34.11 -17.19
C THR A 672 9.18 33.61 -15.76
N MET A 673 9.98 32.62 -15.41
CA MET A 673 10.26 32.26 -14.02
C MET A 673 11.05 33.36 -13.25
N THR A 674 11.15 34.60 -13.75
CA THR A 674 11.93 35.66 -13.05
C THR A 674 11.41 35.92 -11.63
N PRO A 675 10.09 36.06 -11.37
CA PRO A 675 9.57 36.25 -10.02
C PRO A 675 10.01 35.16 -9.02
N TYR A 676 10.03 33.90 -9.45
CA TYR A 676 10.54 32.77 -8.64
C TYR A 676 12.08 32.81 -8.50
N LYS A 677 12.80 33.13 -9.58
CA LYS A 677 14.27 33.31 -9.55
C LYS A 677 14.71 34.47 -8.67
N ASP A 678 13.92 35.54 -8.58
CA ASP A 678 14.18 36.69 -7.69
C ASP A 678 13.91 36.34 -6.23
N LEU A 679 12.86 35.54 -5.97
CA LEU A 679 12.57 35.00 -4.65
C LEU A 679 13.71 34.08 -4.16
N ALA A 680 14.18 33.15 -5.00
CA ALA A 680 15.31 32.26 -4.67
C ALA A 680 16.57 33.04 -4.25
N LYS A 681 16.98 34.03 -5.07
CA LYS A 681 18.12 34.93 -4.77
C LYS A 681 17.96 35.66 -3.43
N LEU A 682 16.73 36.04 -3.05
CA LEU A 682 16.45 36.82 -1.84
C LEU A 682 16.34 35.96 -0.59
N VAL A 683 15.89 34.71 -0.73
CA VAL A 683 15.95 33.68 0.32
C VAL A 683 17.40 33.23 0.56
N GLY A 684 18.25 33.28 -0.48
CA GLY A 684 19.68 32.96 -0.40
C GLY A 684 20.06 31.59 -0.99
N ASN A 685 19.08 30.84 -1.49
CA ASN A 685 19.28 29.54 -2.15
C ASN A 685 19.70 29.72 -3.62
N SER A 686 20.35 28.70 -4.19
CA SER A 686 20.41 28.55 -5.64
C SER A 686 19.01 28.25 -6.23
N LEU A 687 18.87 28.43 -7.54
CA LEU A 687 17.62 28.10 -8.24
C LEU A 687 17.38 26.58 -8.25
N ASP A 688 18.46 25.81 -8.34
CA ASP A 688 18.50 24.36 -8.24
C ASP A 688 18.08 23.87 -6.85
N GLU A 689 18.68 24.37 -5.76
CA GLU A 689 18.34 24.02 -4.39
C GLU A 689 16.86 24.30 -4.06
N MET A 690 16.37 25.50 -4.40
CA MET A 690 14.96 25.86 -4.13
C MET A 690 13.98 25.03 -4.95
N LEU A 691 14.27 24.79 -6.23
CA LEU A 691 13.38 24.03 -7.11
C LEU A 691 13.33 22.54 -6.75
N GLU A 692 14.47 21.93 -6.38
CA GLU A 692 14.50 20.56 -5.87
C GLU A 692 13.75 20.43 -4.54
N GLN A 693 13.93 21.39 -3.61
CA GLN A 693 13.20 21.44 -2.35
C GLN A 693 11.67 21.56 -2.56
N ASP A 694 11.24 22.51 -3.39
CA ASP A 694 9.82 22.76 -3.66
C ASP A 694 9.13 21.58 -4.37
N LEU A 695 9.79 20.98 -5.36
CA LEU A 695 9.25 19.82 -6.08
C LEU A 695 9.22 18.56 -5.20
N LYS A 696 10.20 18.37 -4.32
CA LYS A 696 10.22 17.27 -3.33
C LYS A 696 9.11 17.42 -2.29
N MET A 697 8.85 18.64 -1.83
CA MET A 697 7.69 18.95 -1.00
C MET A 697 6.37 18.73 -1.75
N CYS A 698 6.26 19.20 -3.00
CA CYS A 698 5.08 19.02 -3.83
C CYS A 698 4.77 17.53 -4.06
N ALA A 699 5.76 16.71 -4.45
CA ALA A 699 5.56 15.28 -4.69
C ALA A 699 5.08 14.53 -3.44
N ARG A 700 5.56 14.93 -2.26
CA ARG A 700 5.16 14.38 -0.96
C ARG A 700 3.72 14.76 -0.57
N ASP A 701 3.32 16.01 -0.80
CA ASP A 701 2.02 16.53 -0.38
C ASP A 701 0.90 16.19 -1.39
N ASP A 702 1.20 16.36 -2.68
CA ASP A 702 0.31 16.11 -3.82
C ASP A 702 1.13 15.74 -5.08
N TYR A 703 1.34 14.43 -5.28
CA TYR A 703 2.05 13.93 -6.46
C TYR A 703 1.34 14.28 -7.79
N ARG A 704 0.00 14.43 -7.80
CA ARG A 704 -0.74 14.77 -9.03
C ARG A 704 -0.34 16.17 -9.48
N LEU A 705 -0.28 17.10 -8.53
CA LEU A 705 0.22 18.45 -8.74
C LEU A 705 1.69 18.47 -9.20
N PHE A 706 2.56 17.65 -8.58
CA PHE A 706 3.96 17.53 -9.02
C PHE A 706 4.07 17.14 -10.50
N PHE A 707 3.37 16.08 -10.94
CA PHE A 707 3.37 15.66 -12.34
C PHE A 707 2.73 16.70 -13.28
N LEU A 708 1.74 17.47 -12.80
CA LEU A 708 1.10 18.53 -13.58
C LEU A 708 1.98 19.77 -13.76
N LEU A 709 2.80 20.11 -12.76
CA LEU A 709 3.81 21.19 -12.80
C LEU A 709 4.99 20.84 -13.72
N LEU A 710 5.38 19.57 -13.77
CA LEU A 710 6.68 19.13 -14.29
C LEU A 710 6.96 19.58 -15.74
N PRO A 711 6.03 19.47 -16.71
CA PRO A 711 6.27 19.93 -18.08
C PRO A 711 6.46 21.45 -18.21
N HIS A 712 5.86 22.24 -17.31
CA HIS A 712 6.10 23.69 -17.25
C HIS A 712 7.49 23.99 -16.71
N VAL A 713 7.88 23.33 -15.62
CA VAL A 713 9.20 23.52 -14.97
C VAL A 713 10.35 23.21 -15.93
N TYR A 714 10.32 22.07 -16.61
CA TYR A 714 11.36 21.70 -17.58
C TYR A 714 11.44 22.71 -18.75
N LYS A 715 10.30 23.25 -19.22
CA LYS A 715 10.28 24.26 -20.29
C LYS A 715 10.75 25.65 -19.85
N ALA A 716 10.56 26.02 -18.58
CA ALA A 716 10.92 27.35 -18.06
C ALA A 716 12.32 27.42 -17.42
N CYS A 717 12.82 26.29 -16.90
CA CYS A 717 14.13 26.13 -16.25
C CYS A 717 14.89 24.87 -16.70
N PRO A 718 15.12 24.64 -18.02
CA PRO A 718 15.75 23.42 -18.53
C PRO A 718 17.18 23.22 -18.01
N GLU A 719 17.96 24.29 -17.80
CA GLU A 719 19.36 24.18 -17.36
C GLU A 719 19.54 23.65 -15.92
N VAL A 720 18.47 23.71 -15.12
CA VAL A 720 18.39 23.10 -13.79
C VAL A 720 17.75 21.72 -13.91
N SER A 721 16.55 21.66 -14.50
CA SER A 721 15.72 20.45 -14.57
C SER A 721 16.42 19.27 -15.25
N LEU A 722 17.19 19.53 -16.32
CA LEU A 722 17.96 18.53 -17.07
C LEU A 722 19.31 18.16 -16.41
N ARG A 723 19.65 18.76 -15.27
CA ARG A 723 20.84 18.43 -14.44
C ARG A 723 20.46 17.71 -13.15
N SER A 724 19.29 18.01 -12.60
CA SER A 724 18.79 17.36 -11.40
C SER A 724 18.67 15.85 -11.60
N THR A 725 19.36 15.09 -10.76
CA THR A 725 19.13 13.64 -10.64
C THR A 725 17.95 13.36 -9.70
N GLU A 726 17.73 14.24 -8.71
CA GLU A 726 16.64 14.17 -7.74
C GLU A 726 15.27 14.27 -8.41
N ILE A 727 15.07 15.21 -9.35
CA ILE A 727 13.78 15.35 -10.05
C ILE A 727 13.43 14.09 -10.84
N ILE A 728 14.39 13.41 -11.47
CA ILE A 728 14.15 12.11 -12.12
C ILE A 728 13.84 11.02 -11.08
N HIS A 729 14.49 11.04 -9.92
CA HIS A 729 14.18 10.09 -8.84
C HIS A 729 12.76 10.30 -8.29
N LEU A 730 12.33 11.53 -8.10
CA LEU A 730 10.95 11.85 -7.68
C LEU A 730 9.91 11.34 -8.69
N VAL A 731 10.16 11.49 -10.00
CA VAL A 731 9.33 10.88 -11.06
C VAL A 731 9.32 9.35 -10.93
N ALA A 732 10.48 8.74 -10.70
CA ALA A 732 10.61 7.29 -10.56
C ALA A 732 9.99 6.73 -9.25
N ALA A 733 9.89 7.55 -8.20
CA ALA A 733 9.39 7.14 -6.88
C ALA A 733 7.88 7.35 -6.67
N TYR A 734 7.28 8.35 -7.35
CA TYR A 734 5.87 8.75 -7.14
C TYR A 734 4.92 8.38 -8.29
N PHE A 735 5.33 7.49 -9.20
CA PHE A 735 4.48 7.05 -10.32
C PHE A 735 3.49 5.94 -9.94
N ASP A 736 2.38 5.90 -10.66
CA ASP A 736 1.55 4.71 -10.87
C ASP A 736 1.36 4.47 -12.38
N GLY A 737 0.64 3.42 -12.75
CA GLY A 737 0.42 3.05 -14.16
C GLY A 737 -0.41 4.06 -14.98
N VAL A 738 -1.25 4.87 -14.32
CA VAL A 738 -2.05 5.93 -14.97
C VAL A 738 -1.22 7.19 -15.10
N ILE A 739 -0.57 7.63 -14.01
CA ILE A 739 0.29 8.82 -13.99
C ILE A 739 1.43 8.68 -14.99
N LEU A 740 2.07 7.51 -15.07
CA LEU A 740 3.13 7.25 -16.04
C LEU A 740 2.59 7.28 -17.48
N TYR A 741 1.36 6.80 -17.73
CA TYR A 741 0.75 6.90 -19.06
C TYR A 741 0.44 8.36 -19.44
N ASP A 742 -0.24 9.10 -18.56
CA ASP A 742 -0.57 10.53 -18.76
C ASP A 742 0.72 11.35 -19.00
N PHE A 743 1.76 11.13 -18.21
CA PHE A 743 3.04 11.83 -18.35
C PHE A 743 3.79 11.43 -19.63
N LEU A 744 3.73 10.16 -20.06
CA LEU A 744 4.29 9.72 -21.35
C LEU A 744 3.52 10.31 -22.54
N VAL A 745 2.20 10.49 -22.44
CA VAL A 745 1.41 11.22 -23.45
C VAL A 745 1.83 12.68 -23.48
N GLN A 746 1.88 13.36 -22.33
CA GLN A 746 2.36 14.74 -22.22
C GLN A 746 3.79 14.90 -22.77
N MET A 747 4.69 13.95 -22.54
CA MET A 747 6.05 14.00 -23.08
C MET A 747 6.06 14.08 -24.61
N ASN A 748 5.22 13.27 -25.27
CA ASN A 748 5.11 13.24 -26.72
C ASN A 748 4.39 14.49 -27.27
N GLU A 749 3.26 14.89 -26.67
CA GLU A 749 2.49 16.07 -27.09
C GLU A 749 3.25 17.39 -26.91
N LEU A 750 4.11 17.47 -25.90
CA LEU A 750 4.85 18.67 -25.53
C LEU A 750 6.30 18.67 -26.02
N GLU A 751 6.75 17.64 -26.75
CA GLU A 751 8.16 17.42 -27.15
C GLU A 751 9.14 17.58 -25.96
N LEU A 752 8.79 16.98 -24.82
CA LEU A 752 9.53 17.12 -23.57
C LEU A 752 10.70 16.13 -23.50
N GLN A 753 11.92 16.66 -23.56
CA GLN A 753 13.14 15.89 -23.27
C GLN A 753 13.41 15.86 -21.77
N LEU A 754 13.85 14.70 -21.25
CA LEU A 754 14.22 14.52 -19.83
C LEU A 754 15.73 14.37 -19.65
N PHE A 755 16.43 13.77 -20.62
CA PHE A 755 17.83 13.38 -20.50
C PHE A 755 18.73 14.13 -21.50
N ARG A 756 19.88 14.62 -21.03
CA ARG A 756 20.96 15.12 -21.89
C ARG A 756 22.18 14.21 -21.85
N LYS A 757 22.96 14.21 -22.93
CA LYS A 757 24.15 13.35 -23.10
C LYS A 757 25.22 13.54 -22.02
N ASP A 758 25.33 14.75 -21.48
CA ASP A 758 26.28 15.15 -20.43
C ASP A 758 25.83 14.75 -19.03
N THR A 759 24.51 14.75 -18.75
CA THR A 759 23.94 14.48 -17.42
C THR A 759 23.44 13.06 -17.24
N PHE A 760 22.95 12.42 -18.30
CA PHE A 760 22.43 11.06 -18.25
C PHE A 760 23.38 10.02 -17.59
N PRO A 761 24.72 10.06 -17.77
CA PRO A 761 25.62 9.11 -17.11
C PRO A 761 25.66 9.19 -15.58
N SER A 762 25.31 10.33 -14.95
CA SER A 762 25.18 10.41 -13.49
C SER A 762 23.80 9.90 -13.03
N VAL A 763 22.73 10.25 -13.76
CA VAL A 763 21.38 9.75 -13.46
C VAL A 763 21.33 8.22 -13.55
N LEU A 764 21.87 7.64 -14.63
CA LEU A 764 22.01 6.18 -14.80
C LEU A 764 22.90 5.53 -13.73
N GLN A 765 23.88 6.25 -13.18
CA GLN A 765 24.72 5.69 -12.12
C GLN A 765 23.99 5.69 -10.77
N ALA A 766 23.18 6.71 -10.48
CA ALA A 766 22.33 6.75 -9.29
C ALA A 766 21.18 5.73 -9.38
N SER A 767 20.59 5.55 -10.58
CA SER A 767 19.46 4.65 -10.77
C SER A 767 19.77 3.18 -10.51
N LEU A 768 21.03 2.76 -10.46
CA LEU A 768 21.42 1.39 -10.07
C LEU A 768 21.22 1.10 -8.58
N GLU A 769 21.01 2.14 -7.76
CA GLU A 769 20.78 2.05 -6.31
C GLU A 769 19.30 2.27 -5.94
N TRP A 770 18.45 2.59 -6.92
CA TRP A 770 16.99 2.77 -6.76
C TRP A 770 16.25 1.43 -6.68
N SER A 771 15.02 1.43 -6.15
CA SER A 771 14.23 0.19 -6.06
C SER A 771 13.88 -0.40 -7.42
N THR A 772 13.54 -1.70 -7.48
CA THR A 772 13.09 -2.37 -8.72
C THR A 772 11.96 -1.60 -9.43
N MET A 773 11.03 -1.00 -8.68
CA MET A 773 9.89 -0.28 -9.26
C MET A 773 10.32 1.08 -9.84
N GLU A 774 11.17 1.82 -9.12
CA GLU A 774 11.80 3.05 -9.62
C GLU A 774 12.66 2.79 -10.86
N GLN A 775 13.47 1.71 -10.87
CA GLN A 775 14.27 1.33 -12.02
C GLN A 775 13.40 0.97 -13.23
N MET A 776 12.29 0.26 -13.04
CA MET A 776 11.36 -0.04 -14.13
C MET A 776 10.70 1.23 -14.70
N CYS A 777 10.35 2.22 -13.86
CA CYS A 777 9.89 3.53 -14.34
C CYS A 777 10.98 4.26 -15.13
N PHE A 778 12.18 4.36 -14.56
CA PHE A 778 13.33 4.98 -15.20
C PHE A 778 13.60 4.39 -16.59
N TRP A 779 13.65 3.07 -16.74
CA TRP A 779 13.89 2.44 -18.04
C TRP A 779 12.74 2.63 -19.05
N ASN A 780 11.49 2.79 -18.60
CA ASN A 780 10.38 3.21 -19.47
C ASN A 780 10.60 4.65 -19.99
N LEU A 781 10.99 5.58 -19.12
CA LEU A 781 11.29 6.97 -19.50
C LEU A 781 12.49 7.07 -20.43
N VAL A 782 13.57 6.32 -20.17
CA VAL A 782 14.76 6.21 -21.04
C VAL A 782 14.39 5.70 -22.44
N SER A 783 13.42 4.78 -22.51
CA SER A 783 12.92 4.25 -23.78
C SER A 783 12.03 5.26 -24.52
N ALA A 784 11.22 6.03 -23.80
CA ALA A 784 10.32 7.03 -24.37
C ALA A 784 11.05 8.30 -24.87
N ASP A 785 12.02 8.79 -24.11
CA ASP A 785 12.91 9.91 -24.49
C ASP A 785 13.94 9.50 -25.58
N GLY A 786 13.90 8.24 -26.02
CA GLY A 786 14.68 7.74 -27.16
C GLY A 786 16.19 7.68 -26.92
N VAL A 787 16.62 7.54 -25.67
CA VAL A 787 18.04 7.58 -25.26
C VAL A 787 18.85 6.52 -26.02
N PRO A 788 19.94 6.90 -26.73
CA PRO A 788 20.70 5.96 -27.54
C PRO A 788 21.71 5.16 -26.71
N ILE A 789 21.96 3.90 -27.11
CA ILE A 789 22.83 2.95 -26.39
C ILE A 789 24.25 3.48 -26.17
N GLU A 790 24.73 4.39 -27.02
CA GLU A 790 26.04 5.03 -26.92
C GLU A 790 26.24 5.86 -25.65
N TRP A 791 25.15 6.29 -24.98
CA TRP A 791 25.22 6.98 -23.68
C TRP A 791 25.35 5.98 -22.52
N ILE A 792 24.78 4.78 -22.69
CA ILE A 792 24.73 3.71 -21.67
C ILE A 792 25.99 2.80 -21.73
N GLN A 793 26.60 2.65 -22.91
CA GLN A 793 27.60 1.60 -23.19
C GLN A 793 28.77 1.53 -22.19
N HIS A 794 29.17 2.64 -21.56
CA HIS A 794 30.27 2.68 -20.59
C HIS A 794 29.89 2.20 -19.18
N THR A 795 28.60 1.99 -18.89
CA THR A 795 28.10 1.40 -17.64
C THR A 795 28.03 -0.12 -17.71
N ILE A 796 27.95 -0.72 -18.92
CA ILE A 796 27.88 -2.18 -19.16
C ILE A 796 28.92 -3.00 -18.35
N PRO A 797 30.20 -2.59 -18.20
CA PRO A 797 31.18 -3.35 -17.41
C PRO A 797 31.04 -3.23 -15.88
N LYS A 798 30.13 -2.38 -15.39
CA LYS A 798 29.82 -2.18 -13.95
C LYS A 798 28.60 -2.99 -13.48
N LEU A 799 27.92 -3.69 -14.39
CA LEU A 799 26.68 -4.41 -14.07
C LEU A 799 27.02 -5.76 -13.43
N GLU A 800 26.42 -6.04 -12.28
CA GLU A 800 26.67 -7.22 -11.45
C GLU A 800 25.36 -7.98 -11.26
N TYR A 801 25.38 -9.31 -11.40
CA TYR A 801 24.24 -10.17 -11.10
C TYR A 801 24.29 -10.63 -9.62
N PRO A 802 23.17 -10.59 -8.87
CA PRO A 802 21.81 -10.21 -9.26
C PRO A 802 21.45 -8.74 -9.00
N LYS A 803 22.40 -7.87 -8.64
CA LYS A 803 22.12 -6.50 -8.16
C LYS A 803 21.47 -5.59 -9.19
N HIS A 804 21.88 -5.66 -10.46
CA HIS A 804 21.52 -4.67 -11.49
C HIS A 804 20.64 -5.28 -12.59
N VAL A 805 19.73 -6.20 -12.23
CA VAL A 805 19.00 -7.02 -13.21
C VAL A 805 18.05 -6.23 -14.10
N GLU A 806 17.41 -5.18 -13.59
CA GLU A 806 16.51 -4.28 -14.31
C GLU A 806 17.27 -3.56 -15.43
N ALA A 807 18.46 -3.02 -15.12
CA ALA A 807 19.35 -2.42 -16.11
C ALA A 807 19.86 -3.45 -17.13
N MET A 808 20.24 -4.65 -16.68
CA MET A 808 20.72 -5.72 -17.57
C MET A 808 19.62 -6.22 -18.52
N ILE A 809 18.36 -6.30 -18.08
CA ILE A 809 17.19 -6.64 -18.90
C ILE A 809 16.97 -5.56 -19.97
N ASN A 810 16.84 -4.30 -19.56
CA ASN A 810 16.52 -3.21 -20.48
C ASN A 810 17.63 -2.96 -21.51
N ILE A 811 18.91 -3.06 -21.11
CA ILE A 811 20.04 -3.05 -22.05
C ILE A 811 19.96 -4.22 -23.05
N CYS A 812 19.55 -5.42 -22.64
CA CYS A 812 19.32 -6.54 -23.56
C CYS A 812 18.13 -6.34 -24.51
N LEU A 813 17.15 -5.50 -24.15
CA LEU A 813 16.05 -5.10 -25.04
C LEU A 813 16.54 -4.06 -26.07
N MET A 814 17.23 -3.00 -25.63
CA MET A 814 17.80 -1.97 -26.51
C MET A 814 18.80 -2.56 -27.53
N LEU A 815 19.65 -3.50 -27.10
CA LEU A 815 20.58 -4.23 -27.99
C LEU A 815 19.86 -5.07 -29.05
N GLY A 816 18.61 -5.47 -28.81
CA GLY A 816 17.75 -6.18 -29.77
C GLY A 816 16.87 -5.28 -30.62
N GLN A 817 17.00 -3.95 -30.51
CA GLN A 817 16.20 -2.94 -31.21
C GLN A 817 17.08 -1.87 -31.88
N LEU A 818 18.37 -2.16 -32.10
CA LEU A 818 19.33 -1.20 -32.66
C LEU A 818 19.01 -0.87 -34.12
N LYS A 819 18.61 0.38 -34.37
CA LYS A 819 18.34 0.93 -35.72
C LYS A 819 19.61 1.15 -36.58
N ARG A 820 20.78 0.71 -36.12
CA ARG A 820 22.11 0.93 -36.73
C ARG A 820 23.08 -0.18 -36.34
N GLU A 821 24.11 -0.42 -37.16
CA GLU A 821 25.20 -1.35 -36.84
C GLU A 821 25.85 -1.06 -35.47
N PRO A 822 26.20 -2.11 -34.69
CA PRO A 822 26.89 -1.92 -33.41
C PRO A 822 28.30 -1.34 -33.60
N GLY A 823 28.63 -0.31 -32.82
CA GLY A 823 29.96 0.28 -32.81
C GLY A 823 31.02 -0.59 -32.11
N LYS A 824 32.29 -0.46 -32.52
CA LYS A 824 33.43 -1.15 -31.89
C LYS A 824 33.59 -0.87 -30.39
N VAL A 825 33.09 0.27 -29.91
CA VAL A 825 33.06 0.60 -28.47
C VAL A 825 32.04 -0.30 -27.76
N LEU A 826 30.79 -0.35 -28.22
CA LEU A 826 29.72 -1.16 -27.63
C LEU A 826 30.10 -2.65 -27.52
N VAL A 827 30.61 -3.24 -28.59
CA VAL A 827 31.07 -4.65 -28.59
C VAL A 827 32.24 -4.86 -27.60
N ARG A 828 33.15 -3.89 -27.47
CA ARG A 828 34.23 -3.95 -26.47
C ARG A 828 33.67 -3.86 -25.05
N GLN A 829 32.71 -3.00 -24.76
CA GLN A 829 32.16 -2.85 -23.41
C GLN A 829 31.35 -4.09 -22.98
N LEU A 830 30.64 -4.75 -23.90
CA LEU A 830 30.02 -6.06 -23.66
C LEU A 830 31.07 -7.12 -23.29
N LEU A 831 32.17 -7.21 -24.05
CA LEU A 831 33.28 -8.12 -23.74
C LEU A 831 34.04 -7.75 -22.45
N SER A 832 34.01 -6.48 -22.02
CA SER A 832 34.56 -6.02 -20.73
C SER A 832 33.68 -6.37 -19.52
N SER A 833 32.44 -6.83 -19.71
CA SER A 833 31.60 -7.27 -18.59
C SER A 833 32.16 -8.53 -17.92
N THR A 834 32.07 -8.59 -16.60
CA THR A 834 32.37 -9.78 -15.78
C THR A 834 31.27 -10.85 -15.90
N GLU A 835 30.07 -10.46 -16.30
CA GLU A 835 28.90 -11.33 -16.33
C GLU A 835 28.80 -12.12 -17.64
N ASN A 836 29.45 -13.29 -17.69
CA ASN A 836 29.51 -14.16 -18.88
C ASN A 836 28.14 -14.41 -19.52
N ARG A 837 27.08 -14.64 -18.73
CA ARG A 837 25.72 -14.86 -19.25
C ARG A 837 25.13 -13.61 -19.91
N PHE A 838 25.35 -12.44 -19.32
CA PHE A 838 24.83 -11.16 -19.82
C PHE A 838 25.57 -10.70 -21.08
N ALA A 839 26.91 -10.75 -21.07
CA ALA A 839 27.72 -10.46 -22.25
C ALA A 839 27.34 -11.35 -23.44
N VAL A 840 27.25 -12.67 -23.23
CA VAL A 840 26.83 -13.63 -24.27
C VAL A 840 25.39 -13.40 -24.73
N ASN A 841 24.45 -13.02 -23.85
CA ASN A 841 23.09 -12.67 -24.25
C ASN A 841 23.04 -11.38 -25.08
N GLY A 842 23.79 -10.34 -24.69
CA GLY A 842 23.93 -9.10 -25.45
C GLY A 842 24.55 -9.31 -26.83
N LEU A 843 25.60 -10.14 -26.93
CA LEU A 843 26.16 -10.54 -28.22
C LEU A 843 25.16 -11.33 -29.08
N LYS A 844 24.39 -12.26 -28.50
CA LYS A 844 23.31 -12.96 -29.22
C LYS A 844 22.25 -12.00 -29.76
N LYS A 845 21.88 -10.97 -29.01
CA LYS A 845 20.94 -9.92 -29.46
C LYS A 845 21.49 -9.16 -30.67
N LEU A 846 22.74 -8.68 -30.60
CA LEU A 846 23.41 -8.04 -31.75
C LEU A 846 23.48 -8.96 -32.97
N MET A 847 23.69 -10.26 -32.76
CA MET A 847 23.84 -11.25 -33.83
C MET A 847 22.54 -11.68 -34.50
N VAL A 848 21.35 -11.24 -34.05
CA VAL A 848 20.09 -11.50 -34.76
C VAL A 848 20.05 -10.77 -36.11
N GLU A 849 20.57 -9.55 -36.15
CA GLU A 849 20.54 -8.67 -37.33
C GLU A 849 21.96 -8.38 -37.86
N TYR A 850 22.93 -8.19 -36.96
CA TYR A 850 24.29 -7.74 -37.28
C TYR A 850 25.34 -8.84 -37.12
N GLU A 851 25.02 -10.10 -37.49
CA GLU A 851 25.86 -11.28 -37.24
C GLU A 851 27.24 -11.21 -37.91
N ASN A 852 27.37 -10.63 -39.11
CA ASN A 852 28.66 -10.44 -39.78
C ASN A 852 29.48 -9.35 -39.10
N ARG A 853 28.86 -8.18 -38.90
CA ARG A 853 29.50 -7.01 -38.30
C ARG A 853 29.98 -7.25 -36.88
N THR A 854 29.20 -7.98 -36.09
CA THR A 854 29.57 -8.37 -34.73
C THR A 854 30.78 -9.32 -34.74
N ALA A 855 30.85 -10.25 -35.71
CA ALA A 855 31.99 -11.15 -35.88
C ALA A 855 33.29 -10.38 -36.24
N ASP A 856 33.24 -9.43 -37.18
CA ASP A 856 34.38 -8.56 -37.51
C ASP A 856 34.90 -7.79 -36.29
N LEU A 857 33.98 -7.23 -35.50
CA LEU A 857 34.35 -6.41 -34.35
C LEU A 857 34.94 -7.24 -33.22
N ILE A 858 34.37 -8.42 -32.93
CA ILE A 858 34.94 -9.39 -31.99
C ILE A 858 36.35 -9.80 -32.45
N ALA A 859 36.52 -10.19 -33.71
CA ALA A 859 37.82 -10.56 -34.28
C ALA A 859 38.87 -9.45 -34.11
N GLN A 860 38.53 -8.21 -34.46
CA GLN A 860 39.42 -7.06 -34.32
C GLN A 860 39.77 -6.74 -32.85
N ILE A 861 38.82 -6.88 -31.92
CA ILE A 861 39.07 -6.63 -30.48
C ILE A 861 39.96 -7.74 -29.93
N LEU A 862 39.64 -9.00 -30.22
CA LEU A 862 40.41 -10.17 -29.81
C LEU A 862 41.86 -10.10 -30.30
N CYS A 863 42.09 -9.81 -31.59
CA CYS A 863 43.43 -9.60 -32.14
C CYS A 863 44.19 -8.44 -31.48
N SER A 864 43.51 -7.36 -31.07
CA SER A 864 44.20 -6.24 -30.40
C SER A 864 44.81 -6.62 -29.04
N THR A 865 44.23 -7.58 -28.31
CA THR A 865 44.82 -8.13 -27.07
C THR A 865 46.18 -8.81 -27.27
N VAL A 866 46.54 -9.11 -28.52
CA VAL A 866 47.79 -9.79 -28.90
C VAL A 866 48.88 -8.80 -29.34
N ALA A 867 48.54 -7.51 -29.52
CA ALA A 867 49.45 -6.49 -30.04
C ALA A 867 50.12 -5.65 -28.94
N ASP A 868 49.40 -5.35 -27.83
CA ASP A 868 49.82 -4.37 -26.82
C ASP A 868 50.92 -4.84 -25.83
N ALA A 869 51.66 -5.90 -26.16
CA ALA A 869 52.73 -6.47 -25.32
C ALA A 869 54.00 -5.58 -25.20
N GLY A 870 53.98 -4.33 -25.67
CA GLY A 870 55.21 -3.59 -26.02
C GLY A 870 55.21 -2.06 -25.99
N THR A 871 54.35 -1.37 -25.23
CA THR A 871 54.51 0.10 -25.07
C THR A 871 54.23 0.62 -23.65
N LYS A 872 55.12 1.46 -23.12
CA LYS A 872 54.96 2.09 -21.79
C LYS A 872 54.07 3.34 -21.83
N GLY A 873 52.83 3.19 -21.38
CA GLY A 873 52.14 4.19 -20.54
C GLY A 873 51.40 5.36 -21.20
N LYS A 874 50.13 5.52 -20.81
CA LYS A 874 49.50 6.82 -20.50
C LYS A 874 48.35 6.61 -19.50
N ARG A 875 47.97 7.66 -18.77
CA ARG A 875 46.94 7.62 -17.70
C ARG A 875 45.52 7.47 -18.26
N HIS A 876 44.65 6.84 -17.47
CA HIS A 876 43.18 6.77 -17.61
C HIS A 876 42.64 6.44 -19.02
N GLN A 877 42.45 5.15 -19.27
CA GLN A 877 41.37 4.64 -20.13
C GLN A 877 40.55 3.60 -19.35
N PRO A 878 39.26 3.39 -19.68
CA PRO A 878 38.46 2.33 -19.06
C PRO A 878 39.07 0.94 -19.33
N LYS A 879 38.90 0.00 -18.38
CA LYS A 879 39.47 -1.36 -18.45
C LYS A 879 39.15 -2.04 -19.78
N ALA A 880 40.17 -2.26 -20.60
CA ALA A 880 40.06 -3.11 -21.78
C ALA A 880 39.83 -4.57 -21.33
N PRO A 881 39.06 -5.38 -22.09
CA PRO A 881 38.80 -6.76 -21.73
C PRO A 881 40.07 -7.59 -21.81
N SER A 882 40.30 -8.49 -20.86
CA SER A 882 41.48 -9.36 -20.91
C SER A 882 41.33 -10.42 -22.01
N GLN A 883 42.45 -10.95 -22.50
CA GLN A 883 42.41 -12.04 -23.49
C GLN A 883 41.67 -13.28 -22.96
N GLU A 884 41.85 -13.60 -21.68
CA GLU A 884 41.11 -14.66 -20.99
C GLU A 884 39.61 -14.39 -20.93
N GLN A 885 39.21 -13.15 -20.62
CA GLN A 885 37.81 -12.73 -20.52
C GLN A 885 37.09 -12.84 -21.87
N ILE A 886 37.72 -12.44 -22.98
CA ILE A 886 37.13 -12.61 -24.33
C ILE A 886 37.00 -14.11 -24.67
N LEU A 887 38.01 -14.93 -24.37
CA LEU A 887 37.95 -16.38 -24.62
C LEU A 887 36.89 -17.07 -23.77
N ALA A 888 36.70 -16.66 -22.51
CA ALA A 888 35.64 -17.15 -21.63
C ALA A 888 34.23 -16.79 -22.17
N HIS A 889 34.02 -15.55 -22.64
CA HIS A 889 32.78 -15.16 -23.30
C HIS A 889 32.51 -15.99 -24.57
N LEU A 890 33.53 -16.27 -25.38
CA LEU A 890 33.40 -17.07 -26.60
C LEU A 890 33.16 -18.55 -26.33
N ASP A 891 33.79 -19.14 -25.31
CA ASP A 891 33.52 -20.53 -24.90
C ASP A 891 32.13 -20.67 -24.25
N HIS A 892 31.70 -19.67 -23.47
CA HIS A 892 30.34 -19.64 -22.94
C HIS A 892 29.30 -19.43 -24.06
N PHE A 893 29.63 -18.68 -25.13
CA PHE A 893 28.81 -18.58 -26.34
C PHE A 893 28.69 -19.95 -27.03
N ARG A 894 29.82 -20.64 -27.29
CA ARG A 894 29.88 -22.00 -27.84
C ARG A 894 28.95 -22.96 -27.08
N CYS A 895 29.06 -22.98 -25.76
CA CYS A 895 28.30 -23.89 -24.90
C CYS A 895 26.80 -23.58 -24.79
N SER A 896 26.34 -22.41 -25.27
CA SER A 896 24.98 -21.91 -24.99
C SER A 896 24.14 -21.56 -26.23
N THR A 897 24.56 -21.94 -27.43
CA THR A 897 23.69 -21.87 -28.63
C THR A 897 23.92 -23.03 -29.59
N SER A 898 22.84 -23.50 -30.21
CA SER A 898 22.87 -24.50 -31.28
C SER A 898 23.29 -23.94 -32.65
N SER A 899 23.46 -22.62 -32.77
CA SER A 899 23.90 -21.93 -33.98
C SER A 899 25.40 -21.60 -34.01
N CYS A 900 26.19 -22.10 -33.05
CA CYS A 900 27.57 -21.67 -32.85
C CYS A 900 28.48 -22.00 -34.06
N ASP A 901 28.23 -23.11 -34.75
CA ASP A 901 28.95 -23.50 -35.98
C ASP A 901 28.90 -22.40 -37.06
N SER A 902 27.76 -21.72 -37.23
CA SER A 902 27.61 -20.61 -38.19
C SER A 902 28.60 -19.50 -37.88
N PHE A 903 28.60 -19.03 -36.63
CA PHE A 903 29.44 -17.94 -36.18
C PHE A 903 30.93 -18.27 -36.19
N PHE A 904 31.33 -19.46 -35.73
CA PHE A 904 32.72 -19.89 -35.72
C PHE A 904 33.25 -20.32 -37.10
N SER A 905 32.39 -20.52 -38.10
CA SER A 905 32.80 -20.70 -39.51
C SER A 905 33.21 -19.40 -40.21
N LYS A 906 33.00 -18.24 -39.58
CA LYS A 906 33.31 -16.94 -40.18
C LYS A 906 34.81 -16.69 -40.17
N GLU A 907 35.34 -16.42 -41.35
CA GLU A 907 36.77 -16.19 -41.60
C GLU A 907 37.44 -15.17 -40.65
N PRO A 908 36.82 -14.01 -40.28
CA PRO A 908 37.40 -13.10 -39.28
C PRO A 908 37.63 -13.77 -37.91
N ILE A 909 36.69 -14.60 -37.47
CA ILE A 909 36.75 -15.30 -36.18
C ILE A 909 37.79 -16.43 -36.22
N GLN A 910 37.83 -17.20 -37.31
CA GLN A 910 38.86 -18.24 -37.52
C GLN A 910 40.27 -17.64 -37.54
N ALA A 911 40.49 -16.58 -38.32
CA ALA A 911 41.77 -15.88 -38.40
C ALA A 911 42.19 -15.27 -37.06
N ALA A 912 41.25 -14.71 -36.29
CA ALA A 912 41.51 -14.20 -34.96
C ALA A 912 41.85 -15.30 -33.94
N LEU A 913 41.07 -16.39 -33.89
CA LEU A 913 41.34 -17.53 -33.00
C LEU A 913 42.69 -18.18 -33.30
N ASN A 914 43.03 -18.41 -34.58
CA ASN A 914 44.34 -18.94 -34.98
C ASN A 914 45.49 -17.98 -34.62
N THR A 915 45.31 -16.66 -34.80
CA THR A 915 46.30 -15.63 -34.41
C THR A 915 46.53 -15.59 -32.90
N VAL A 916 45.47 -15.68 -32.10
CA VAL A 916 45.54 -15.76 -30.63
C VAL A 916 46.21 -17.05 -30.20
N ARG A 917 45.76 -18.20 -30.72
CA ARG A 917 46.28 -19.53 -30.36
C ARG A 917 47.79 -19.65 -30.58
N ALA A 918 48.32 -19.03 -31.63
CA ALA A 918 49.76 -18.99 -31.89
C ALA A 918 50.55 -18.22 -30.80
N ARG A 919 49.95 -17.22 -30.16
CA ARG A 919 50.65 -16.20 -29.34
C ARG A 919 50.21 -16.13 -27.86
N CYS A 920 49.08 -16.72 -27.47
CA CYS A 920 48.60 -16.76 -26.09
C CYS A 920 49.40 -17.73 -25.21
N SER A 921 49.27 -17.63 -23.89
CA SER A 921 50.00 -18.46 -22.93
C SER A 921 49.56 -19.93 -22.97
N GLN A 922 50.46 -20.86 -22.57
CA GLN A 922 50.15 -22.30 -22.57
C GLN A 922 48.98 -22.66 -21.65
N ALA A 923 48.77 -21.91 -20.55
CA ALA A 923 47.62 -22.09 -19.67
C ALA A 923 46.29 -21.82 -20.41
N LEU A 924 46.19 -20.67 -21.09
CA LEU A 924 44.99 -20.30 -21.87
C LEU A 924 44.73 -21.28 -23.02
N ARG A 925 45.78 -21.83 -23.66
CA ARG A 925 45.63 -22.87 -24.70
C ARG A 925 45.03 -24.17 -24.19
N VAL A 926 45.30 -24.54 -22.94
CA VAL A 926 44.73 -25.74 -22.29
C VAL A 926 43.29 -25.45 -21.82
N GLN A 927 43.09 -24.32 -21.14
CA GLN A 927 41.80 -23.87 -20.60
C GLN A 927 40.71 -23.73 -21.67
N PHE A 928 41.05 -23.19 -22.85
CA PHE A 928 40.12 -23.01 -23.97
C PHE A 928 40.42 -23.95 -25.15
N SER A 929 40.96 -25.14 -24.87
CA SER A 929 41.35 -26.13 -25.88
C SER A 929 40.18 -26.55 -26.80
N ASP A 930 38.99 -26.78 -26.23
CA ASP A 930 37.74 -27.00 -26.96
C ASP A 930 37.45 -25.90 -27.99
N LEU A 931 37.48 -24.63 -27.57
CA LEU A 931 37.19 -23.46 -28.40
C LEU A 931 38.19 -23.35 -29.57
N PHE A 932 39.47 -23.63 -29.32
CA PHE A 932 40.49 -23.65 -30.38
C PHE A 932 40.35 -24.84 -31.34
N SER A 933 39.79 -25.98 -30.89
CA SER A 933 39.58 -27.16 -31.74
C SER A 933 38.54 -26.93 -32.85
N ILE A 934 37.59 -26.00 -32.65
CA ILE A 934 36.57 -25.66 -33.64
C ILE A 934 37.20 -25.11 -34.92
N SER A 935 38.24 -24.28 -34.83
CA SER A 935 38.94 -23.82 -36.03
C SER A 935 39.60 -24.99 -36.75
N GLU A 936 40.29 -25.91 -36.05
CA GLU A 936 40.91 -27.08 -36.67
C GLU A 936 39.91 -27.95 -37.43
N ILE A 937 38.73 -28.17 -36.84
CA ILE A 937 37.65 -28.96 -37.46
C ILE A 937 37.15 -28.24 -38.73
N LEU A 938 36.80 -26.95 -38.63
CA LEU A 938 36.22 -26.20 -39.76
C LEU A 938 37.24 -25.91 -40.87
N ASP A 939 38.50 -25.64 -40.50
CA ASP A 939 39.62 -25.48 -41.44
C ASP A 939 39.86 -26.82 -42.19
N SER A 940 39.83 -27.97 -41.50
CA SER A 940 39.95 -29.29 -42.15
C SER A 940 38.82 -29.63 -43.12
N VAL A 941 37.61 -29.12 -42.87
CA VAL A 941 36.44 -29.25 -43.75
C VAL A 941 36.56 -28.33 -44.98
N ARG A 942 37.05 -27.09 -44.82
CA ARG A 942 37.34 -26.17 -45.92
C ARG A 942 38.44 -26.71 -46.85
N ASP A 943 39.48 -27.34 -46.30
CA ASP A 943 40.61 -27.90 -47.05
C ASP A 943 40.28 -29.20 -47.82
N GLY A 944 39.02 -29.67 -47.79
CA GLY A 944 38.55 -30.86 -48.52
C GLY A 944 39.11 -32.20 -48.00
N ARG A 945 39.80 -32.21 -46.86
CA ARG A 945 40.50 -33.40 -46.35
C ARG A 945 39.55 -34.29 -45.55
N SER A 946 39.01 -35.30 -46.22
CA SER A 946 38.10 -36.29 -45.64
C SER A 946 38.68 -36.98 -44.39
N LEU A 947 38.29 -36.50 -43.21
CA LEU A 947 38.57 -37.17 -41.94
C LEU A 947 37.61 -38.35 -41.74
N ARG A 948 38.10 -39.55 -42.07
CA ARG A 948 37.45 -40.81 -41.69
C ARG A 948 37.18 -40.83 -40.18
N ARG A 949 35.98 -41.31 -39.81
CA ARG A 949 35.56 -41.53 -38.40
C ARG A 949 36.70 -42.10 -37.55
N ARG A 950 37.10 -41.36 -36.51
CA ARG A 950 37.83 -41.93 -35.37
C ARG A 950 36.95 -41.78 -34.14
N SER A 951 36.34 -42.89 -33.72
CA SER A 951 35.57 -42.98 -32.48
C SER A 951 36.50 -42.84 -31.28
N VAL A 952 36.22 -41.87 -30.40
CA VAL A 952 36.85 -41.73 -29.08
C VAL A 952 35.83 -42.18 -28.02
N PRO A 953 36.22 -42.90 -26.94
CA PRO A 953 35.26 -43.50 -26.01
C PRO A 953 34.59 -42.49 -25.07
N ALA A 954 33.41 -42.83 -24.57
CA ALA A 954 32.73 -42.05 -23.53
C ALA A 954 33.38 -42.27 -22.15
N SER A 955 34.18 -41.31 -21.68
CA SER A 955 34.72 -41.28 -20.32
C SER A 955 33.70 -40.74 -19.32
N ARG A 956 32.80 -41.61 -18.86
CA ARG A 956 31.79 -41.28 -17.84
C ARG A 956 32.44 -41.24 -16.45
N ALA A 957 32.84 -40.06 -15.98
CA ALA A 957 33.25 -39.88 -14.60
C ALA A 957 32.05 -40.14 -13.68
N LYS A 958 32.16 -41.12 -12.77
CA LYS A 958 31.17 -41.32 -11.70
C LYS A 958 31.47 -40.33 -10.57
N VAL A 959 30.45 -39.62 -10.12
CA VAL A 959 30.38 -39.23 -8.70
C VAL A 959 30.00 -40.50 -7.94
N ASN A 960 30.72 -40.82 -6.87
CA ASN A 960 30.25 -41.78 -5.88
C ASN A 960 29.32 -41.02 -4.94
N ASP A 961 28.09 -41.50 -4.79
CA ASP A 961 27.24 -41.16 -3.67
C ASP A 961 26.42 -42.40 -3.25
N SER A 962 26.27 -42.56 -1.94
CA SER A 962 25.59 -43.63 -1.20
C SER A 962 25.80 -43.30 0.28
N SER A 963 24.78 -43.19 1.12
CA SER A 963 23.65 -44.13 1.22
C SER A 963 22.32 -43.49 1.65
N ASP A 964 21.24 -43.93 1.01
CA ASP A 964 19.92 -44.36 1.55
C ASP A 964 19.07 -43.34 2.38
N ASP A 965 17.73 -43.21 2.24
CA ASP A 965 16.71 -43.61 1.22
C ASP A 965 15.45 -42.69 1.47
N ASP A 966 14.18 -42.83 0.99
CA ASP A 966 13.38 -43.87 0.31
C ASP A 966 12.24 -43.22 -0.55
N ALA A 967 11.53 -44.03 -1.34
CA ALA A 967 10.12 -43.98 -1.75
C ALA A 967 9.39 -42.69 -2.24
N GLY A 968 8.83 -42.79 -3.47
CA GLY A 968 7.50 -42.24 -3.83
C GLY A 968 7.45 -41.16 -4.93
N SER A 969 7.46 -41.46 -6.25
CA SER A 969 6.36 -41.96 -7.12
C SER A 969 5.11 -41.02 -7.19
N TYR A 970 4.54 -40.60 -8.33
CA TYR A 970 4.25 -41.30 -9.61
C TYR A 970 4.22 -40.39 -10.88
N VAL A 971 4.79 -40.90 -11.99
CA VAL A 971 4.27 -40.99 -13.40
C VAL A 971 3.47 -39.86 -14.08
N SER A 972 3.94 -39.42 -15.28
CA SER A 972 3.20 -39.41 -16.57
C SER A 972 4.10 -38.95 -17.75
N ALA A 973 3.89 -39.21 -19.04
CA ALA A 973 3.68 -40.45 -19.82
C ALA A 973 3.66 -40.09 -21.35
N LYS A 974 4.74 -40.43 -22.08
CA LYS A 974 4.86 -40.74 -23.53
C LYS A 974 3.93 -40.09 -24.61
N ASN A 975 4.60 -39.52 -25.63
CA ASN A 975 4.40 -39.69 -27.08
C ASN A 975 3.16 -39.11 -27.83
N ALA A 976 3.43 -38.27 -28.85
CA ALA A 976 2.74 -38.29 -30.16
C ALA A 976 3.66 -37.76 -31.30
N LYS A 977 3.33 -38.07 -32.57
CA LYS A 977 4.22 -37.93 -33.76
C LYS A 977 4.01 -36.65 -34.57
N LYS A 978 5.05 -36.21 -35.30
CA LYS A 978 5.00 -35.19 -36.36
C LYS A 978 4.10 -35.59 -37.55
N ARG A 979 3.32 -34.65 -38.12
CA ARG A 979 3.17 -34.47 -39.58
C ARG A 979 2.61 -33.11 -40.02
N THR A 980 3.50 -32.22 -40.44
CA THR A 980 3.54 -31.45 -41.70
C THR A 980 2.24 -31.23 -42.51
N LYS A 981 1.77 -29.96 -42.66
CA LYS A 981 1.96 -29.10 -43.86
C LYS A 981 1.14 -27.77 -43.88
N GLN A 982 1.79 -26.72 -44.37
CA GLN A 982 1.31 -25.62 -45.26
C GLN A 982 -0.12 -25.01 -45.12
N SER A 983 -0.15 -23.77 -44.61
CA SER A 983 -0.73 -22.55 -45.22
C SER A 983 -1.78 -22.62 -46.35
N ILE A 984 -2.90 -21.86 -46.23
CA ILE A 984 -3.28 -20.70 -47.10
C ILE A 984 -4.62 -20.05 -46.67
N VAL A 985 -4.63 -18.71 -46.60
CA VAL A 985 -5.67 -17.65 -46.86
C VAL A 985 -7.20 -17.88 -46.61
N PHE A 986 -7.88 -16.81 -46.15
CA PHE A 986 -9.34 -16.65 -46.01
C PHE A 986 -10.10 -16.31 -47.32
N SER A 987 -11.29 -16.91 -47.50
CA SER A 987 -12.54 -16.40 -48.15
C SER A 987 -13.45 -17.61 -48.43
N ASP A 988 -14.78 -17.53 -48.60
CA ASP A 988 -15.82 -16.59 -48.15
C ASP A 988 -17.18 -17.34 -48.30
N SER A 989 -18.19 -16.99 -47.50
CA SER A 989 -19.59 -17.49 -47.58
C SER A 989 -19.80 -19.02 -47.38
N GLU A 990 -20.91 -19.51 -46.82
CA GLU A 990 -22.21 -18.91 -46.48
C GLU A 990 -22.50 -18.93 -44.96
#